data_AF-A0A3D5GAF3-F1
#
_entry.id   AF-A0A3D5GAF3-F1
#
_cell.length_a   1.000
_cell.length_b   1.000
_cell.length_c   1.000
_cell.angle_alpha   90.00
_cell.angle_beta   90.00
_cell.angle_gamma   90.00
#
_symmetry.space_group_name_H-M   'P 1'
#
loop_
_entity.id
_entity.type
_entity.pdbx_description
1 polymer ?
#
loop_
_entity_poly.entity_id
_entity_poly.type
_entity_poly.pdbx_seq_one_letter_code
_entity_poly.pdbx_strand_id
1 'polypeptide(L)'
;MNTRNLDDQVESTENGAIEVADQFQNAAATSANSQTELNAEKLGRVYFIRHGESTSNERNIFAGVLDVDLTSFGRLQARRAGVDLKKKGTKFDAVYVSHMRRARQTCEIALAESQALNSPDIPVQIDHRISEKSFGIFAGRNLNLLRLALGYEGFEEMLHSHNEAPPAGEKIAQVYARAARFYEDKVVPHLERGETVLVVCHQYVLEPLALYLSGLPPSSYKHLKLPNGKALSGVELVNFRDKESGGAASLRKEINDLSIMWAILIYAAAFLLGSLVRAISTSEAGIPSELFRAIIVACLAASTFYTYLDIDFAASKRKVTSTVKYLVYGWMVVRWAVGLSLIFSGFLYQSPADLYKVLWVLFWMVPPALTSPVLSVLWGGNLYPSAVLSRTLSIVAPLALLATLKVANLPINVDSLIFFGVILILGLAIPGAIAQFWRDKSPVESNHHSKNWKFIGVLAVAFMALATGFQFTPSTFISDLFSATDMNRSLACLQQLAIATLVFVSMRLLAVLTSVLTKGKLSKAEAQDAYILLVNPNFFLWAALFLGVSATMPEVKYAVFWAALGFFCIPLVEQILFMNSFSNDILRETLRSSRVATEDVKKLFLQLDTDGSKSLDRSEIMELLGLIEDMTTGERSSEEVRTYITDYLFNILDSDLNGRVDLAELEEYISTYGLVANLNVAQTSTLTQ
;
A
#
# COMPACT_ATOMS: atom_id res chain seq x y z
N MET A 1 -36.72 1.05 -18.26
CA MET A 1 -36.54 0.83 -19.71
C MET A 1 -35.09 1.05 -20.17
N ASN A 2 -34.14 1.38 -19.28
CA ASN A 2 -32.74 1.77 -19.62
C ASN A 2 -31.67 0.67 -19.53
N THR A 3 -32.01 -0.61 -19.32
CA THR A 3 -31.00 -1.68 -19.40
C THR A 3 -30.60 -1.99 -20.85
N ARG A 4 -31.51 -1.81 -21.82
CA ARG A 4 -31.25 -2.11 -23.23
C ARG A 4 -30.14 -1.26 -23.87
N ASN A 5 -30.05 0.04 -23.57
CA ASN A 5 -29.04 0.91 -24.21
C ASN A 5 -27.59 0.62 -23.76
N LEU A 6 -27.40 0.18 -22.51
CA LEU A 6 -26.09 -0.28 -22.03
C LEU A 6 -25.76 -1.66 -22.59
N ASP A 7 -26.74 -2.56 -22.63
CA ASP A 7 -26.57 -3.89 -23.24
C ASP A 7 -26.24 -3.77 -24.74
N ASP A 8 -26.90 -2.89 -25.50
CA ASP A 8 -26.65 -2.66 -26.93
C ASP A 8 -25.26 -2.01 -27.19
N GLN A 9 -24.81 -1.11 -26.30
CA GLN A 9 -23.44 -0.57 -26.39
C GLN A 9 -22.38 -1.61 -26.01
N VAL A 10 -22.65 -2.45 -25.01
CA VAL A 10 -21.74 -3.55 -24.65
C VAL A 10 -21.69 -4.58 -25.79
N GLU A 11 -22.81 -4.93 -26.40
CA GLU A 11 -22.92 -5.90 -27.49
C GLU A 11 -22.21 -5.41 -28.78
N SER A 12 -22.36 -4.13 -29.13
CA SER A 12 -21.59 -3.52 -30.23
C SER A 12 -20.08 -3.45 -29.94
N THR A 13 -19.69 -3.17 -28.70
CA THR A 13 -18.27 -3.19 -28.28
C THR A 13 -17.71 -4.61 -28.22
N GLU A 14 -18.52 -5.61 -27.87
CA GLU A 14 -18.16 -7.03 -27.88
C GLU A 14 -17.95 -7.54 -29.31
N ASN A 15 -18.79 -7.13 -30.27
CA ASN A 15 -18.60 -7.45 -31.69
C ASN A 15 -17.30 -6.86 -32.25
N GLY A 16 -16.97 -5.60 -31.92
CA GLY A 16 -15.66 -5.02 -32.27
C GLY A 16 -14.47 -5.72 -31.59
N ALA A 17 -14.64 -6.18 -30.35
CA ALA A 17 -13.62 -6.94 -29.65
C ALA A 17 -13.33 -8.31 -30.31
N ILE A 18 -14.34 -8.96 -30.90
CA ILE A 18 -14.19 -10.21 -31.65
C ILE A 18 -13.38 -9.98 -32.93
N GLU A 19 -13.66 -8.91 -33.69
CA GLU A 19 -12.91 -8.58 -34.91
C GLU A 19 -11.43 -8.28 -34.61
N VAL A 20 -11.16 -7.51 -33.55
CA VAL A 20 -9.78 -7.21 -33.12
C VAL A 20 -9.08 -8.47 -32.58
N ALA A 21 -9.78 -9.32 -31.82
CA ALA A 21 -9.24 -10.59 -31.34
C ALA A 21 -8.86 -11.52 -32.49
N ASP A 22 -9.67 -11.60 -33.54
CA ASP A 22 -9.37 -12.39 -34.73
C ASP A 22 -8.13 -11.84 -35.44
N GLN A 23 -7.92 -10.52 -35.51
CA GLN A 23 -6.69 -9.94 -36.03
C GLN A 23 -5.45 -10.31 -35.19
N PHE A 24 -5.56 -10.31 -33.86
CA PHE A 24 -4.44 -10.67 -32.96
C PHE A 24 -4.18 -12.18 -32.88
N GLN A 25 -5.22 -13.02 -32.88
CA GLN A 25 -5.09 -14.48 -32.86
C GLN A 25 -4.54 -15.01 -34.18
N ASN A 26 -4.97 -14.46 -35.32
CA ASN A 26 -4.38 -14.81 -36.62
C ASN A 26 -2.90 -14.41 -36.72
N ALA A 27 -2.47 -13.32 -36.08
CA ALA A 27 -1.06 -12.94 -35.99
C ALA A 27 -0.25 -13.87 -35.06
N ALA A 28 -0.86 -14.45 -34.03
CA ALA A 28 -0.19 -15.33 -33.05
C ALA A 28 -0.17 -16.83 -33.45
N ALA A 29 -1.16 -17.30 -34.20
CA ALA A 29 -1.33 -18.72 -34.55
C ALA A 29 -0.61 -19.14 -35.86
N THR A 30 -0.15 -18.19 -36.68
CA THR A 30 0.28 -18.49 -38.05
C THR A 30 1.79 -18.51 -38.22
N SER A 31 2.43 -19.61 -37.83
CA SER A 31 3.80 -19.94 -38.25
C SER A 31 3.80 -21.15 -39.19
N ALA A 32 3.21 -21.02 -40.38
CA ALA A 32 3.28 -22.07 -41.42
C ALA A 32 2.86 -21.67 -42.87
N ASN A 33 2.59 -20.41 -43.22
CA ASN A 33 2.14 -20.09 -44.59
C ASN A 33 2.62 -18.71 -45.11
N SER A 34 3.27 -18.70 -46.29
CA SER A 34 4.01 -17.57 -46.87
C SER A 34 3.13 -16.40 -47.37
N GLN A 35 1.84 -16.65 -47.64
CA GLN A 35 0.87 -15.59 -47.98
C GLN A 35 0.32 -14.85 -46.76
N THR A 36 0.35 -15.48 -45.58
CA THR A 36 -0.06 -14.85 -44.32
C THR A 36 1.09 -14.05 -43.69
N GLU A 37 2.35 -14.45 -43.91
CA GLU A 37 3.53 -13.65 -43.53
C GLU A 37 3.54 -12.27 -44.23
N LEU A 38 3.14 -12.20 -45.51
CA LEU A 38 3.00 -10.96 -46.28
C LEU A 38 1.85 -10.04 -45.81
N ASN A 39 0.84 -10.58 -45.11
CA ASN A 39 -0.29 -9.81 -44.56
C ASN A 39 -0.07 -9.47 -43.07
N ALA A 40 0.61 -10.31 -42.30
CA ALA A 40 1.05 -10.01 -40.94
C ALA A 40 2.15 -8.92 -40.90
N GLU A 41 2.97 -8.82 -41.95
CA GLU A 41 3.92 -7.70 -42.14
C GLU A 41 3.23 -6.35 -42.45
N LYS A 42 1.93 -6.33 -42.75
CA LYS A 42 1.20 -5.10 -43.12
C LYS A 42 0.43 -4.44 -41.99
N LEU A 43 0.14 -5.13 -40.88
CA LEU A 43 -0.50 -4.49 -39.73
C LEU A 43 0.53 -3.77 -38.86
N GLY A 44 0.21 -2.54 -38.49
CA GLY A 44 0.98 -1.73 -37.58
C GLY A 44 1.05 -2.32 -36.18
N ARG A 45 1.83 -1.69 -35.31
CA ARG A 45 2.09 -2.20 -33.96
C ARG A 45 1.67 -1.20 -32.89
N VAL A 46 1.09 -1.68 -31.81
CA VAL A 46 0.83 -0.86 -30.61
C VAL A 46 1.75 -1.27 -29.48
N TYR A 47 2.27 -0.28 -28.75
CA TYR A 47 3.01 -0.46 -27.50
C TYR A 47 2.32 0.30 -26.38
N PHE A 48 2.25 -0.36 -25.22
CA PHE A 48 1.68 0.16 -24.00
C PHE A 48 2.75 0.33 -22.92
N ILE A 49 2.71 1.44 -22.19
CA ILE A 49 3.51 1.67 -21.00
C ILE A 49 2.59 2.04 -19.84
N ARG A 50 2.62 1.24 -18.77
CA ARG A 50 2.09 1.65 -17.46
C ARG A 50 3.03 2.70 -16.87
N HIS A 51 2.49 3.79 -16.33
CA HIS A 51 3.29 4.81 -15.64
C HIS A 51 4.22 4.23 -14.56
N GLY A 52 5.33 4.92 -14.28
CA GLY A 52 6.25 4.59 -13.18
C GLY A 52 5.59 4.73 -11.80
N GLU A 53 6.22 4.26 -10.74
CA GLU A 53 5.74 4.42 -9.36
C GLU A 53 5.42 5.90 -9.03
N SER A 54 4.21 6.15 -8.53
CA SER A 54 3.78 7.48 -8.07
C SER A 54 3.94 7.67 -6.57
N THR A 55 3.88 8.92 -6.10
CA THR A 55 3.92 9.23 -4.66
C THR A 55 2.81 8.56 -3.85
N SER A 56 1.66 8.28 -4.47
CA SER A 56 0.57 7.54 -3.81
C SER A 56 0.84 6.05 -3.76
N ASN A 57 1.41 5.46 -4.81
CA ASN A 57 1.80 4.03 -4.79
C ASN A 57 2.81 3.77 -3.66
N GLU A 58 3.79 4.66 -3.51
CA GLU A 58 4.80 4.61 -2.45
C GLU A 58 4.19 4.64 -1.03
N ARG A 59 3.12 5.41 -0.84
CA ARG A 59 2.40 5.56 0.44
C ARG A 59 1.27 4.57 0.63
N ASN A 60 1.08 3.65 -0.31
CA ASN A 60 -0.03 2.71 -0.34
C ASN A 60 -1.41 3.40 -0.28
N ILE A 61 -1.56 4.50 -1.01
CA ILE A 61 -2.79 5.31 -1.13
C ILE A 61 -3.40 5.08 -2.51
N PHE A 62 -4.73 4.90 -2.59
CA PHE A 62 -5.43 4.92 -3.88
C PHE A 62 -5.37 6.32 -4.48
N ALA A 63 -4.65 6.46 -5.60
CA ALA A 63 -4.67 7.72 -6.34
C ALA A 63 -5.99 7.88 -7.11
N GLY A 64 -6.35 6.89 -7.94
CA GLY A 64 -7.43 7.04 -8.90
C GLY A 64 -7.20 8.26 -9.78
N VAL A 65 -8.15 9.19 -9.72
CA VAL A 65 -8.10 10.46 -10.46
C VAL A 65 -7.18 11.52 -9.83
N LEU A 66 -6.64 11.30 -8.63
CA LEU A 66 -5.72 12.25 -8.01
C LEU A 66 -4.46 12.43 -8.86
N ASP A 67 -4.18 13.67 -9.25
CA ASP A 67 -3.07 14.01 -10.13
C ASP A 67 -1.74 14.13 -9.36
N VAL A 68 -1.13 12.97 -9.10
CA VAL A 68 0.11 12.83 -8.33
C VAL A 68 1.36 12.64 -9.20
N ASP A 69 2.50 13.08 -8.68
CA ASP A 69 3.80 12.97 -9.34
C ASP A 69 4.39 11.55 -9.31
N LEU A 70 5.35 11.29 -10.22
CA LEU A 70 6.25 10.15 -10.12
C LEU A 70 7.23 10.30 -8.95
N THR A 71 7.54 9.19 -8.30
CA THR A 71 8.68 9.12 -7.37
C THR A 71 10.01 9.18 -8.13
N SER A 72 11.12 9.35 -7.41
CA SER A 72 12.45 9.23 -8.00
C SER A 72 12.65 7.84 -8.64
N PHE A 73 12.11 6.80 -8.02
CA PHE A 73 12.11 5.44 -8.54
C PHE A 73 11.18 5.29 -9.77
N GLY A 74 10.00 5.93 -9.76
CA GLY A 74 9.12 5.97 -10.93
C GLY A 74 9.75 6.64 -12.15
N ARG A 75 10.53 7.71 -11.95
CA ARG A 75 11.31 8.34 -13.03
C ARG A 75 12.43 7.42 -13.55
N LEU A 76 13.02 6.60 -12.70
CA LEU A 76 13.99 5.58 -13.10
C LEU A 76 13.34 4.46 -13.93
N GLN A 77 12.14 4.01 -13.52
CA GLN A 77 11.35 3.06 -14.30
C GLN A 77 10.99 3.63 -15.68
N ALA A 78 10.58 4.91 -15.77
CA ALA A 78 10.32 5.58 -17.04
C ALA A 78 11.56 5.64 -17.95
N ARG A 79 12.74 5.96 -17.41
CA ARG A 79 14.00 5.88 -18.16
C ARG A 79 14.27 4.45 -18.63
N ARG A 80 14.03 3.45 -17.78
CA ARG A 80 14.26 2.05 -18.17
C ARG A 80 13.34 1.63 -19.32
N ALA A 81 12.08 2.05 -19.32
CA ALA A 81 11.19 1.88 -20.48
C ALA A 81 11.80 2.49 -21.75
N GLY A 82 12.34 3.71 -21.69
CA GLY A 82 13.00 4.34 -22.83
C GLY A 82 14.24 3.56 -23.32
N VAL A 83 15.08 3.07 -22.41
CA VAL A 83 16.22 2.20 -22.76
C VAL A 83 15.75 0.91 -23.43
N ASP A 84 14.69 0.29 -22.92
CA ASP A 84 14.15 -0.95 -23.48
C ASP A 84 13.54 -0.72 -24.87
N LEU A 85 12.82 0.40 -25.08
CA LEU A 85 12.34 0.83 -26.40
C LEU A 85 13.49 1.03 -27.39
N LYS A 86 14.56 1.71 -26.96
CA LYS A 86 15.75 1.95 -27.78
C LYS A 86 16.42 0.64 -28.20
N LYS A 87 16.53 -0.32 -27.28
CA LYS A 87 17.06 -1.66 -27.57
C LYS A 87 16.22 -2.45 -28.55
N LYS A 88 14.89 -2.29 -28.51
CA LYS A 88 13.97 -2.91 -29.47
C LYS A 88 14.04 -2.25 -30.86
N GLY A 89 14.67 -1.07 -30.99
CA GLY A 89 14.76 -0.33 -32.25
C GLY A 89 13.41 0.19 -32.74
N THR A 90 12.41 0.24 -31.86
CA THR A 90 11.05 0.67 -32.20
C THR A 90 11.00 2.18 -32.42
N LYS A 91 10.33 2.59 -33.49
CA LYS A 91 9.96 3.98 -33.74
C LYS A 91 8.44 4.14 -33.76
N PHE A 92 7.96 5.31 -33.37
CA PHE A 92 6.54 5.62 -33.23
C PHE A 92 6.13 6.73 -34.20
N ASP A 93 4.99 6.51 -34.84
CA ASP A 93 4.29 7.42 -35.74
C ASP A 93 3.22 8.24 -35.01
N ALA A 94 2.70 7.70 -33.90
CA ALA A 94 1.76 8.38 -33.03
C ALA A 94 2.01 8.06 -31.56
N VAL A 95 1.76 9.04 -30.69
CA VAL A 95 1.88 8.91 -29.24
C VAL A 95 0.62 9.43 -28.58
N TYR A 96 0.02 8.60 -27.74
CA TYR A 96 -1.12 8.94 -26.90
C TYR A 96 -0.78 8.78 -25.42
N VAL A 97 -1.22 9.72 -24.58
CA VAL A 97 -0.97 9.69 -23.14
C VAL A 97 -2.19 10.14 -22.35
N SER A 98 -2.39 9.56 -21.18
CA SER A 98 -3.37 10.08 -20.22
C SER A 98 -2.99 11.50 -19.77
N HIS A 99 -3.99 12.35 -19.49
CA HIS A 99 -3.77 13.72 -18.99
C HIS A 99 -3.00 13.79 -17.64
N MET A 100 -2.99 12.69 -16.88
CA MET A 100 -2.40 12.64 -15.54
C MET A 100 -0.87 12.78 -15.57
N ARG A 101 -0.31 13.63 -14.70
CA ARG A 101 1.12 13.95 -14.58
C ARG A 101 2.00 12.71 -14.56
N ARG A 102 1.66 11.69 -13.77
CA ARG A 102 2.44 10.44 -13.69
C ARG A 102 2.59 9.73 -15.05
N ALA A 103 1.56 9.74 -15.89
CA ALA A 103 1.61 9.15 -17.23
C ALA A 103 2.39 10.06 -18.18
N ARG A 104 2.14 11.37 -18.17
CA ARG A 104 2.86 12.37 -18.97
C ARG A 104 4.36 12.37 -18.69
N GLN A 105 4.76 12.46 -17.42
CA GLN A 105 6.16 12.36 -16.98
C GLN A 105 6.79 11.04 -17.41
N THR A 106 6.05 9.92 -17.37
CA THR A 106 6.57 8.64 -17.86
C THR A 106 6.81 8.67 -19.36
N CYS A 107 5.85 9.20 -20.12
CA CYS A 107 5.92 9.33 -21.57
C CYS A 107 7.09 10.23 -22.00
N GLU A 108 7.17 11.43 -21.45
CA GLU A 108 8.25 12.41 -21.71
C GLU A 108 9.62 11.81 -21.45
N ILE A 109 9.83 11.19 -20.28
CA ILE A 109 11.11 10.58 -19.91
C ILE A 109 11.45 9.40 -20.83
N ALA A 110 10.49 8.52 -21.12
CA ALA A 110 10.73 7.36 -21.97
C ALA A 110 11.04 7.75 -23.42
N LEU A 111 10.35 8.75 -23.98
CA LEU A 111 10.61 9.27 -25.32
C LEU A 111 11.95 10.00 -25.41
N ALA A 112 12.28 10.83 -24.41
CA ALA A 112 13.57 11.52 -24.36
C ALA A 112 14.75 10.53 -24.33
N GLU A 113 14.64 9.47 -23.51
CA GLU A 113 15.68 8.45 -23.39
C GLU A 113 15.78 7.56 -24.63
N SER A 114 14.64 7.20 -25.23
CA SER A 114 14.61 6.30 -26.38
C SER A 114 14.92 6.99 -27.71
N GLN A 115 14.61 8.28 -27.85
CA GLN A 115 14.53 8.99 -29.11
C GLN A 115 13.67 8.23 -30.14
N ALA A 116 12.59 7.59 -29.67
CA ALA A 116 11.81 6.64 -30.46
C ALA A 116 10.75 7.29 -31.37
N LEU A 117 10.77 8.60 -31.60
CA LEU A 117 9.87 9.21 -32.59
C LEU A 117 10.42 9.02 -34.02
N ASN A 118 9.54 8.79 -34.98
CA ASN A 118 9.89 8.76 -36.41
C ASN A 118 10.20 10.16 -36.96
N SER A 119 9.51 11.17 -36.46
CA SER A 119 9.77 12.59 -36.72
C SER A 119 9.68 13.40 -35.42
N PRO A 120 10.53 14.42 -35.20
CA PRO A 120 10.42 15.31 -34.04
C PRO A 120 9.10 16.08 -33.97
N ASP A 121 8.38 16.21 -35.08
CA ASP A 121 7.12 16.96 -35.17
C ASP A 121 5.90 16.15 -34.72
N ILE A 122 6.07 14.86 -34.38
CA ILE A 122 4.97 14.00 -33.91
C ILE A 122 4.49 14.51 -32.55
N PRO A 123 3.25 15.01 -32.44
CA PRO A 123 2.75 15.52 -31.17
C PRO A 123 2.43 14.37 -30.21
N VAL A 124 2.70 14.60 -28.92
CA VAL A 124 2.18 13.76 -27.84
C VAL A 124 0.73 14.17 -27.59
N GLN A 125 -0.22 13.33 -28.01
CA GLN A 125 -1.65 13.61 -27.91
C GLN A 125 -2.19 13.16 -26.55
N ILE A 126 -2.91 14.05 -25.86
CA ILE A 126 -3.57 13.72 -24.61
C ILE A 126 -4.96 13.17 -24.90
N ASP A 127 -5.28 11.98 -24.39
CA ASP A 127 -6.63 11.43 -24.44
C ASP A 127 -7.10 11.04 -23.03
N HIS A 128 -8.30 11.51 -22.68
CA HIS A 128 -8.85 11.32 -21.35
C HIS A 128 -9.49 9.94 -21.16
N ARG A 129 -9.87 9.27 -22.24
CA ARG A 129 -10.48 7.93 -22.20
C ARG A 129 -9.51 6.85 -21.75
N ILE A 130 -8.21 7.16 -21.71
CA ILE A 130 -7.15 6.31 -21.13
C ILE A 130 -6.67 6.79 -19.75
N SER A 131 -7.48 7.58 -19.05
CA SER A 131 -7.22 7.99 -17.67
C SER A 131 -7.51 6.88 -16.67
N GLU A 132 -6.84 6.90 -15.52
CA GLU A 132 -7.03 5.88 -14.48
C GLU A 132 -8.48 5.80 -14.03
N LYS A 133 -8.91 4.61 -13.62
CA LYS A 133 -10.24 4.37 -13.06
C LYS A 133 -10.53 5.32 -11.88
N SER A 134 -11.71 5.92 -11.86
CA SER A 134 -12.19 6.62 -10.66
C SER A 134 -12.52 5.62 -9.55
N PHE A 135 -11.94 5.85 -8.37
CA PHE A 135 -12.24 5.09 -7.15
C PHE A 135 -13.20 5.84 -6.21
N GLY A 136 -13.78 6.95 -6.65
CA GLY A 136 -14.72 7.74 -5.86
C GLY A 136 -14.18 8.06 -4.46
N ILE A 137 -14.98 7.77 -3.43
CA ILE A 137 -14.62 8.05 -2.03
C ILE A 137 -13.39 7.28 -1.51
N PHE A 138 -12.90 6.28 -2.25
CA PHE A 138 -11.67 5.55 -1.90
C PHE A 138 -10.42 6.30 -2.35
N ALA A 139 -10.53 7.27 -3.28
CA ALA A 139 -9.40 8.11 -3.65
C ALA A 139 -8.84 8.85 -2.43
N GLY A 140 -7.51 8.87 -2.30
CA GLY A 140 -6.81 9.48 -1.16
C GLY A 140 -6.82 8.63 0.11
N ARG A 141 -7.45 7.45 0.12
CA ARG A 141 -7.47 6.53 1.27
C ARG A 141 -6.37 5.46 1.18
N ASN A 142 -5.93 4.96 2.33
CA ASN A 142 -4.92 3.89 2.40
C ASN A 142 -5.52 2.54 1.96
N LEU A 143 -4.84 1.87 1.04
CA LEU A 143 -5.25 0.60 0.42
C LEU A 143 -5.43 -0.53 1.45
N ASN A 144 -4.50 -0.68 2.40
CA ASN A 144 -4.57 -1.73 3.40
C ASN A 144 -5.73 -1.50 4.37
N LEU A 145 -5.94 -0.25 4.80
CA LEU A 145 -7.06 0.09 5.67
C LEU A 145 -8.41 -0.14 4.98
N LEU A 146 -8.53 0.19 3.70
CA LEU A 146 -9.73 -0.15 2.91
C LEU A 146 -9.95 -1.65 2.84
N ARG A 147 -8.91 -2.41 2.50
CA ARG A 147 -8.99 -3.86 2.41
C ARG A 147 -9.37 -4.51 3.75
N LEU A 148 -8.83 -4.01 4.85
CA LEU A 148 -9.18 -4.47 6.20
C LEU A 148 -10.62 -4.09 6.57
N ALA A 149 -11.04 -2.87 6.28
CA ALA A 149 -12.37 -2.36 6.62
C ALA A 149 -13.50 -3.06 5.83
N LEU A 150 -13.26 -3.38 4.56
CA LEU A 150 -14.24 -4.01 3.67
C LEU A 150 -14.16 -5.54 3.68
N GLY A 151 -13.07 -6.11 4.19
CA GLY A 151 -12.74 -7.51 3.97
C GLY A 151 -12.17 -7.75 2.56
N TYR A 152 -11.56 -8.93 2.35
CA TYR A 152 -10.93 -9.27 1.08
C TYR A 152 -11.95 -9.34 -0.07
N GLU A 153 -13.06 -10.07 0.13
CA GLU A 153 -14.10 -10.25 -0.89
C GLU A 153 -14.77 -8.94 -1.26
N GLY A 154 -15.23 -8.15 -0.28
CA GLY A 154 -15.85 -6.85 -0.54
C GLY A 154 -14.90 -5.84 -1.18
N PHE A 155 -13.61 -5.89 -0.83
CA PHE A 155 -12.59 -5.08 -1.48
C PHE A 155 -12.38 -5.47 -2.96
N GLU A 156 -12.27 -6.77 -3.25
CA GLU A 156 -12.12 -7.27 -4.61
C GLU A 156 -13.38 -7.00 -5.45
N GLU A 157 -14.57 -7.20 -4.90
CA GLU A 157 -15.85 -6.90 -5.57
C GLU A 157 -15.94 -5.42 -5.96
N MET A 158 -15.72 -4.50 -5.02
CA MET A 158 -15.81 -3.05 -5.28
C MET A 158 -14.78 -2.54 -6.30
N LEU A 159 -13.63 -3.18 -6.44
CA LEU A 159 -12.55 -2.70 -7.30
C LEU A 159 -12.43 -3.43 -8.64
N HIS A 160 -12.79 -4.70 -8.65
CA HIS A 160 -12.52 -5.63 -9.75
C HIS A 160 -13.79 -6.23 -10.35
N SER A 161 -14.97 -5.95 -9.80
CA SER A 161 -16.22 -6.30 -10.47
C SER A 161 -16.42 -5.46 -11.72
N HIS A 162 -17.00 -6.09 -12.74
CA HIS A 162 -17.47 -5.41 -13.95
C HIS A 162 -18.70 -4.53 -13.69
N ASN A 163 -19.50 -4.87 -12.67
CA ASN A 163 -20.79 -4.24 -12.39
C ASN A 163 -20.85 -3.45 -11.08
N GLU A 164 -19.92 -3.69 -10.17
CA GLU A 164 -19.79 -2.95 -8.91
C GLU A 164 -18.66 -1.93 -8.98
N ALA A 165 -18.78 -0.87 -8.18
CA ALA A 165 -17.78 0.18 -8.06
C ALA A 165 -17.84 0.78 -6.65
N PRO A 166 -16.74 1.41 -6.18
CA PRO A 166 -16.82 2.21 -4.97
C PRO A 166 -17.84 3.34 -5.15
N PRO A 167 -18.48 3.84 -4.08
CA PRO A 167 -19.40 4.97 -4.18
C PRO A 167 -18.75 6.17 -4.89
N ALA A 168 -19.45 6.73 -5.88
CA ALA A 168 -18.94 7.77 -6.79
C ALA A 168 -17.68 7.39 -7.60
N GLY A 169 -17.47 6.10 -7.84
CA GLY A 169 -16.39 5.56 -8.66
C GLY A 169 -16.89 4.99 -9.99
N GLU A 170 -15.94 4.62 -10.86
CA GLU A 170 -16.24 3.95 -12.14
C GLU A 170 -16.27 2.43 -11.97
N LYS A 171 -17.14 1.76 -12.72
CA LYS A 171 -17.17 0.30 -12.90
C LYS A 171 -16.12 -0.13 -13.91
N ILE A 172 -15.63 -1.38 -13.83
CA ILE A 172 -14.69 -1.88 -14.84
C ILE A 172 -15.31 -1.91 -16.24
N ALA A 173 -16.61 -2.21 -16.40
CA ALA A 173 -17.29 -2.17 -17.70
C ALA A 173 -17.27 -0.76 -18.33
N GLN A 174 -17.38 0.29 -17.53
CA GLN A 174 -17.31 1.67 -18.01
C GLN A 174 -15.90 2.02 -18.49
N VAL A 175 -14.87 1.62 -17.73
CA VAL A 175 -13.47 1.80 -18.13
C VAL A 175 -13.16 1.03 -19.41
N TYR A 176 -13.65 -0.21 -19.52
CA TYR A 176 -13.55 -1.04 -20.72
C TYR A 176 -14.15 -0.30 -21.94
N ALA A 177 -15.39 0.18 -21.84
CA ALA A 177 -16.07 0.84 -22.95
C ALA A 177 -15.36 2.13 -23.42
N ARG A 178 -14.87 2.97 -22.50
CA ARG A 178 -14.12 4.18 -22.90
C ARG A 178 -12.73 3.86 -23.46
N ALA A 179 -12.04 2.86 -22.92
CA ALA A 179 -10.72 2.47 -23.41
C ALA A 179 -10.79 1.77 -24.77
N ALA A 180 -11.80 0.94 -25.00
CA ALA A 180 -12.09 0.32 -26.30
C ALA A 180 -12.36 1.38 -27.37
N ARG A 181 -13.26 2.34 -27.10
CA ARG A 181 -13.52 3.47 -28.02
C ARG A 181 -12.26 4.28 -28.32
N PHE A 182 -11.40 4.51 -27.34
CA PHE A 182 -10.10 5.13 -27.60
C PHE A 182 -9.26 4.31 -28.58
N TYR A 183 -9.18 2.99 -28.35
CA TYR A 183 -8.38 2.10 -29.18
C TYR A 183 -8.89 2.10 -30.63
N GLU A 184 -10.20 1.96 -30.82
CA GLU A 184 -10.84 2.00 -32.14
C GLU A 184 -10.64 3.35 -32.83
N ASP A 185 -10.95 4.47 -32.17
CA ASP A 185 -10.93 5.78 -32.83
C ASP A 185 -9.52 6.30 -33.09
N LYS A 186 -8.53 5.90 -32.27
CA LYS A 186 -7.20 6.53 -32.24
C LYS A 186 -6.05 5.59 -32.54
N VAL A 187 -6.18 4.29 -32.28
CA VAL A 187 -5.09 3.32 -32.48
C VAL A 187 -5.31 2.54 -33.77
N VAL A 188 -6.48 1.94 -33.97
CA VAL A 188 -6.78 1.09 -35.14
C VAL A 188 -6.49 1.78 -36.48
N PRO A 189 -6.88 3.04 -36.73
CA PRO A 189 -6.57 3.71 -38.00
C PRO A 189 -5.08 3.80 -38.30
N HIS A 190 -4.23 3.92 -37.28
CA HIS A 190 -2.76 3.89 -37.46
C HIS A 190 -2.29 2.47 -37.78
N LEU A 191 -2.81 1.45 -37.07
CA LEU A 191 -2.44 0.06 -37.30
C LEU A 191 -2.81 -0.40 -38.72
N GLU A 192 -3.95 0.01 -39.25
CA GLU A 192 -4.36 -0.28 -40.63
C GLU A 192 -3.41 0.32 -41.68
N ARG A 193 -2.72 1.42 -41.33
CA ARG A 193 -1.69 2.03 -42.19
C ARG A 193 -0.29 1.43 -42.02
N GLY A 194 -0.14 0.39 -41.20
CA GLY A 194 1.18 -0.19 -40.89
C GLY A 194 2.00 0.65 -39.89
N GLU A 195 1.40 1.66 -39.27
CA GLU A 195 2.09 2.60 -38.37
C GLU A 195 2.26 2.03 -36.96
N THR A 196 3.24 2.53 -36.22
CA THR A 196 3.52 2.10 -34.85
C THR A 196 3.08 3.16 -33.83
N VAL A 197 2.23 2.77 -32.87
CA VAL A 197 1.61 3.66 -31.88
C VAL A 197 2.16 3.39 -30.47
N LEU A 198 2.47 4.45 -29.72
CA LEU A 198 2.76 4.38 -28.29
C LEU A 198 1.58 4.89 -27.47
N VAL A 199 1.15 4.12 -26.47
CA VAL A 199 0.11 4.50 -25.51
C VAL A 199 0.70 4.45 -24.09
N VAL A 200 0.67 5.56 -23.36
CA VAL A 200 1.17 5.64 -21.97
C VAL A 200 0.02 5.95 -21.02
N CYS A 201 -0.33 5.00 -20.16
CA CYS A 201 -1.50 5.10 -19.28
C CYS A 201 -1.33 4.32 -17.95
N HIS A 202 -2.41 3.74 -17.45
CA HIS A 202 -2.54 3.27 -16.07
C HIS A 202 -2.99 1.82 -15.98
N GLN A 203 -2.89 1.24 -14.79
CA GLN A 203 -3.14 -0.18 -14.59
C GLN A 203 -4.59 -0.55 -14.90
N TYR A 204 -5.56 0.16 -14.32
CA TYR A 204 -6.99 -0.18 -14.51
C TYR A 204 -7.53 0.22 -15.88
N VAL A 205 -6.67 0.75 -16.77
CA VAL A 205 -6.96 0.98 -18.19
C VAL A 205 -6.33 -0.11 -19.06
N LEU A 206 -5.08 -0.48 -18.77
CA LEU A 206 -4.37 -1.53 -19.49
C LEU A 206 -4.99 -2.91 -19.29
N GLU A 207 -5.56 -3.19 -18.12
CA GLU A 207 -6.23 -4.47 -17.86
C GLU A 207 -7.51 -4.63 -18.71
N PRO A 208 -8.45 -3.66 -18.76
CA PRO A 208 -9.55 -3.70 -19.72
C PRO A 208 -9.11 -3.74 -21.18
N LEU A 209 -8.08 -2.97 -21.57
CA LEU A 209 -7.52 -3.05 -22.93
C LEU A 209 -7.01 -4.47 -23.23
N ALA A 210 -6.34 -5.14 -22.29
CA ALA A 210 -5.87 -6.51 -22.48
C ALA A 210 -7.03 -7.52 -22.64
N LEU A 211 -8.20 -7.28 -22.06
CA LEU A 211 -9.40 -8.08 -22.30
C LEU A 211 -9.93 -7.83 -23.71
N TYR A 212 -10.10 -6.56 -24.05
CA TYR A 212 -10.62 -6.12 -25.35
C TYR A 212 -9.76 -6.64 -26.52
N LEU A 213 -8.42 -6.52 -26.41
CA LEU A 213 -7.47 -7.04 -27.43
C LEU A 213 -7.52 -8.57 -27.61
N SER A 214 -8.24 -9.28 -26.75
CA SER A 214 -8.40 -10.72 -26.84
C SER A 214 -9.86 -11.15 -27.01
N GLY A 215 -10.77 -10.22 -27.27
CA GLY A 215 -12.19 -10.54 -27.48
C GLY A 215 -12.88 -11.07 -26.23
N LEU A 216 -12.40 -10.71 -25.05
CA LEU A 216 -13.02 -11.13 -23.79
C LEU A 216 -13.94 -10.03 -23.25
N PRO A 217 -15.14 -10.38 -22.75
CA PRO A 217 -16.07 -9.42 -22.20
C PRO A 217 -15.56 -8.86 -20.85
N PRO A 218 -16.09 -7.70 -20.39
CA PRO A 218 -15.75 -7.11 -19.09
C PRO A 218 -15.95 -8.07 -17.91
N SER A 219 -16.92 -9.00 -18.01
CA SER A 219 -17.20 -10.02 -17.01
C SER A 219 -16.03 -11.00 -16.77
N SER A 220 -15.08 -11.09 -17.72
CA SER A 220 -13.86 -11.90 -17.59
C SER A 220 -12.70 -11.17 -16.90
N TYR A 221 -12.93 -9.95 -16.39
CA TYR A 221 -11.89 -9.16 -15.78
C TYR A 221 -11.25 -9.84 -14.56
N LYS A 222 -9.93 -9.77 -14.51
CA LYS A 222 -9.10 -10.18 -13.37
C LYS A 222 -8.02 -9.15 -13.16
N HIS A 223 -7.79 -8.76 -11.91
CA HIS A 223 -6.72 -7.82 -11.58
C HIS A 223 -5.33 -8.44 -11.78
N LEU A 224 -4.48 -7.81 -12.59
CA LEU A 224 -3.17 -8.29 -13.02
C LEU A 224 -2.03 -7.54 -12.32
N LYS A 225 -0.88 -8.16 -12.07
CA LYS A 225 0.29 -7.43 -11.53
C LYS A 225 1.14 -6.81 -12.65
N LEU A 226 0.56 -5.92 -13.44
CA LEU A 226 1.25 -5.27 -14.56
C LEU A 226 2.51 -4.49 -14.11
N PRO A 227 3.66 -4.64 -14.78
CA PRO A 227 4.89 -3.95 -14.40
C PRO A 227 4.82 -2.45 -14.70
N ASN A 228 5.27 -1.61 -13.77
CA ASN A 228 5.45 -0.17 -13.98
C ASN A 228 6.65 0.12 -14.89
N GLY A 229 6.50 1.07 -15.82
CA GLY A 229 7.59 1.56 -16.66
C GLY A 229 8.24 0.47 -17.52
N LYS A 230 7.45 -0.50 -18.00
CA LYS A 230 7.88 -1.47 -19.01
C LYS A 230 7.03 -1.30 -20.26
N ALA A 231 7.68 -1.23 -21.42
CA ALA A 231 7.01 -1.19 -22.72
C ALA A 231 6.62 -2.59 -23.16
N LEU A 232 5.32 -2.82 -23.32
CA LEU A 232 4.71 -4.06 -23.77
C LEU A 232 4.06 -3.82 -25.13
N SER A 233 4.37 -4.60 -26.16
CA SER A 233 3.55 -4.64 -27.37
C SER A 233 2.14 -5.14 -27.04
N GLY A 234 1.16 -4.90 -27.93
CA GLY A 234 -0.20 -5.46 -27.76
C GLY A 234 -0.18 -6.98 -27.52
N VAL A 235 0.64 -7.72 -28.27
CA VAL A 235 0.85 -9.17 -28.08
C VAL A 235 1.49 -9.48 -26.73
N GLU A 236 2.52 -8.74 -26.31
CA GLU A 236 3.15 -8.93 -24.99
C GLU A 236 2.15 -8.65 -23.84
N LEU A 237 1.23 -7.70 -24.01
CA LEU A 237 0.19 -7.38 -23.03
C LEU A 237 -0.84 -8.51 -22.88
N VAL A 238 -1.31 -9.08 -24.00
CA VAL A 238 -2.22 -10.24 -24.00
C VAL A 238 -1.54 -11.47 -23.38
N ASN A 239 -0.32 -11.78 -23.80
CA ASN A 239 0.46 -12.88 -23.23
C ASN A 239 0.70 -12.71 -21.73
N PHE A 240 0.90 -11.47 -21.27
CA PHE A 240 1.06 -11.16 -19.85
C PHE A 240 -0.23 -11.44 -19.07
N ARG A 241 -1.39 -11.05 -19.61
CA ARG A 241 -2.69 -11.37 -19.02
C ARG A 241 -2.89 -12.87 -18.90
N ASP A 242 -2.61 -13.64 -19.95
CA ASP A 242 -2.81 -15.10 -19.92
C ASP A 242 -1.95 -15.77 -18.86
N LYS A 243 -0.70 -15.33 -18.73
CA LYS A 243 0.21 -15.82 -17.71
C LYS A 243 -0.23 -15.48 -16.30
N GLU A 244 -0.64 -14.23 -16.06
CA GLU A 244 -1.01 -13.75 -14.71
C GLU A 244 -2.42 -14.19 -14.28
N SER A 245 -3.32 -14.42 -15.24
CA SER A 245 -4.68 -14.94 -14.98
C SER A 245 -4.72 -16.45 -14.76
N GLY A 246 -3.61 -17.15 -15.03
CA GLY A 246 -3.45 -18.58 -14.80
C GLY A 246 -3.44 -18.98 -13.31
N GLY A 247 -3.84 -20.22 -13.03
CA GLY A 247 -4.11 -20.71 -11.66
C GLY A 247 -2.95 -20.55 -10.68
N ALA A 248 -1.71 -20.89 -11.08
CA ALA A 248 -0.55 -20.80 -10.17
C ALA A 248 -0.13 -19.35 -9.86
N ALA A 249 -0.25 -18.43 -10.82
CA ALA A 249 0.07 -17.02 -10.61
C ALA A 249 -0.99 -16.33 -9.75
N SER A 250 -2.26 -16.61 -10.04
CA SER A 250 -3.40 -16.14 -9.24
C SER A 250 -3.31 -16.63 -7.79
N LEU A 251 -3.03 -17.92 -7.58
CA LEU A 251 -2.89 -18.50 -6.24
C LEU A 251 -1.75 -17.85 -5.45
N ARG A 252 -0.58 -17.64 -6.08
CA ARG A 252 0.55 -16.95 -5.43
C ARG A 252 0.18 -15.52 -5.04
N LYS A 253 -0.53 -14.79 -5.91
CA LYS A 253 -1.01 -13.44 -5.62
C LYS A 253 -1.94 -13.43 -4.42
N GLU A 254 -2.92 -14.33 -4.40
CA GLU A 254 -3.89 -14.45 -3.31
C GLU A 254 -3.20 -14.79 -1.98
N ILE A 255 -2.31 -15.78 -1.96
CA ILE A 255 -1.51 -16.13 -0.79
C ILE A 255 -0.73 -14.91 -0.29
N ASN A 256 -0.09 -14.17 -1.20
CA ASN A 256 0.68 -12.99 -0.83
C ASN A 256 -0.20 -11.90 -0.21
N ASP A 257 -1.34 -11.62 -0.82
CA ASP A 257 -2.22 -10.53 -0.41
C ASP A 257 -2.94 -10.86 0.91
N LEU A 258 -3.41 -12.10 1.08
CA LEU A 258 -3.98 -12.59 2.32
C LEU A 258 -2.94 -12.62 3.45
N SER A 259 -1.72 -13.09 3.18
CA SER A 259 -0.65 -13.13 4.20
C SER A 259 -0.32 -11.73 4.71
N ILE A 260 -0.24 -10.73 3.82
CA ILE A 260 0.02 -9.34 4.22
C ILE A 260 -1.16 -8.76 4.99
N MET A 261 -2.38 -8.97 4.50
CA MET A 261 -3.61 -8.48 5.13
C MET A 261 -3.76 -9.01 6.57
N TRP A 262 -3.54 -10.31 6.75
CA TRP A 262 -3.72 -10.98 8.03
C TRP A 262 -2.43 -11.08 8.85
N ALA A 263 -1.34 -10.41 8.47
CA ALA A 263 -0.03 -10.57 9.09
C ALA A 263 -0.07 -10.45 10.62
N ILE A 264 -0.71 -9.40 11.16
CA ILE A 264 -0.77 -9.17 12.62
C ILE A 264 -1.59 -10.25 13.33
N LEU A 265 -2.72 -10.66 12.73
CA LEU A 265 -3.54 -11.76 13.26
C LEU A 265 -2.76 -13.07 13.25
N ILE A 266 -2.06 -13.37 12.15
CA ILE A 266 -1.23 -14.58 12.01
C ILE A 266 -0.14 -14.59 13.08
N TYR A 267 0.51 -13.46 13.36
CA TYR A 267 1.54 -13.39 14.40
C TYR A 267 0.97 -13.65 15.79
N ALA A 268 -0.15 -13.00 16.12
CA ALA A 268 -0.84 -13.21 17.40
C ALA A 268 -1.32 -14.67 17.55
N ALA A 269 -1.95 -15.23 16.51
CA ALA A 269 -2.44 -16.60 16.49
C ALA A 269 -1.29 -17.61 16.62
N ALA A 270 -0.19 -17.40 15.89
CA ALA A 270 1.00 -18.25 15.97
C ALA A 270 1.63 -18.22 17.37
N PHE A 271 1.76 -17.04 17.97
CA PHE A 271 2.24 -16.89 19.34
C PHE A 271 1.34 -17.61 20.36
N LEU A 272 0.02 -17.40 20.27
CA LEU A 272 -0.95 -18.04 21.16
C LEU A 272 -0.97 -19.55 20.97
N LEU A 273 -0.83 -20.05 19.74
CA LEU A 273 -0.73 -21.47 19.44
C LEU A 273 0.53 -22.07 20.08
N GLY A 274 1.70 -21.44 19.91
CA GLY A 274 2.93 -21.88 20.56
C GLY A 274 2.80 -21.91 22.08
N SER A 275 2.17 -20.88 22.65
CA SER A 275 1.92 -20.77 24.09
C SER A 275 0.97 -21.86 24.60
N LEU A 276 -0.11 -22.14 23.86
CA LEU A 276 -1.07 -23.19 24.18
C LEU A 276 -0.41 -24.56 24.13
N VAL A 277 0.33 -24.87 23.06
CA VAL A 277 1.06 -26.14 22.91
C VAL A 277 2.03 -26.34 24.07
N ARG A 278 2.71 -25.28 24.52
CA ARG A 278 3.59 -25.33 25.69
C ARG A 278 2.82 -25.55 26.99
N ALA A 279 1.72 -24.84 27.20
CA ALA A 279 0.94 -24.90 28.43
C ALA A 279 0.23 -26.26 28.64
N ILE A 280 -0.10 -26.97 27.56
CA ILE A 280 -0.69 -28.32 27.63
C ILE A 280 0.35 -29.44 27.56
N SER A 281 1.61 -29.12 27.25
CA SER A 281 2.67 -30.11 27.16
C SER A 281 3.01 -30.64 28.55
N THR A 282 3.08 -31.97 28.68
CA THR A 282 3.57 -32.63 29.90
C THR A 282 5.10 -32.62 30.00
N SER A 283 5.79 -32.19 28.94
CA SER A 283 7.25 -32.07 28.90
C SER A 283 7.70 -30.72 29.43
N GLU A 284 8.56 -30.73 30.46
CA GLU A 284 9.20 -29.51 30.95
C GLU A 284 10.25 -28.96 29.96
N ALA A 285 10.72 -29.78 29.02
CA ALA A 285 11.76 -29.40 28.07
C ALA A 285 11.24 -28.41 27.02
N GLY A 286 11.84 -27.22 26.97
CA GLY A 286 11.61 -26.23 25.91
C GLY A 286 12.36 -26.57 24.62
N ILE A 287 12.44 -25.61 23.70
CA ILE A 287 13.31 -25.74 22.51
C ILE A 287 14.77 -25.68 23.01
N PRO A 288 15.67 -26.56 22.54
CA PRO A 288 17.09 -26.46 22.85
C PRO A 288 17.62 -25.06 22.56
N SER A 289 18.41 -24.48 23.48
CA SER A 289 18.80 -23.06 23.43
C SER A 289 19.45 -22.67 22.11
N GLU A 290 20.35 -23.52 21.58
CA GLU A 290 21.04 -23.29 20.31
C GLU A 290 20.08 -23.32 19.12
N LEU A 291 19.13 -24.27 19.13
CA LEU A 291 18.11 -24.36 18.07
C LEU A 291 17.16 -23.14 18.12
N PHE A 292 16.73 -22.72 19.30
CA PHE A 292 15.89 -21.53 19.45
C PHE A 292 16.62 -20.27 18.94
N ARG A 293 17.88 -20.07 19.36
CA ARG A 293 18.73 -18.96 18.90
C ARG A 293 18.87 -18.96 17.38
N ALA A 294 19.12 -20.12 16.76
CA ALA A 294 19.22 -20.26 15.32
C ALA A 294 17.90 -19.92 14.60
N ILE A 295 16.75 -20.39 15.13
CA ILE A 295 15.42 -20.05 14.61
C ILE A 295 15.20 -18.54 14.62
N ILE A 296 15.45 -17.87 15.74
CA ILE A 296 15.27 -16.41 15.87
C ILE A 296 16.14 -15.66 14.85
N VAL A 297 17.43 -15.99 14.76
CA VAL A 297 18.35 -15.31 13.83
C VAL A 297 17.94 -15.53 12.38
N ALA A 298 17.61 -16.75 11.98
CA ALA A 298 17.21 -17.07 10.61
C ALA A 298 15.90 -16.35 10.21
N CYS A 299 14.91 -16.35 11.11
CA CYS A 299 13.63 -15.70 10.84
C CYS A 299 13.73 -14.18 10.80
N LEU A 300 14.49 -13.58 11.73
CA LEU A 300 14.78 -12.14 11.71
C LEU A 300 15.54 -11.76 10.45
N ALA A 301 16.49 -12.57 10.01
CA ALA A 301 17.25 -12.31 8.80
C ALA A 301 16.35 -12.33 7.55
N ALA A 302 15.50 -13.34 7.41
CA ALA A 302 14.54 -13.43 6.31
C ALA A 302 13.55 -12.27 6.32
N SER A 303 12.97 -11.95 7.49
CA SER A 303 12.04 -10.84 7.65
C SER A 303 12.70 -9.48 7.34
N THR A 304 13.90 -9.25 7.84
CA THR A 304 14.66 -8.02 7.59
C THR A 304 15.02 -7.88 6.12
N PHE A 305 15.49 -8.95 5.47
CA PHE A 305 15.80 -8.95 4.05
C PHE A 305 14.59 -8.50 3.20
N TYR A 306 13.43 -9.15 3.36
CA TYR A 306 12.24 -8.79 2.58
C TYR A 306 11.67 -7.42 2.94
N THR A 307 11.75 -7.02 4.21
CA THR A 307 11.33 -5.67 4.64
C THR A 307 12.21 -4.60 3.98
N TYR A 308 13.53 -4.80 3.97
CA TYR A 308 14.47 -3.84 3.37
C TYR A 308 14.40 -3.89 1.84
N LEU A 309 14.11 -5.03 1.22
CA LEU A 309 14.00 -5.12 -0.25
C LEU A 309 12.79 -4.33 -0.80
N ASP A 310 11.74 -4.16 0.01
CA ASP A 310 10.56 -3.31 -0.30
C ASP A 310 10.84 -1.81 -0.09
N ILE A 311 11.94 -1.42 0.58
CA ILE A 311 12.25 -0.04 0.95
C ILE A 311 13.47 0.46 0.18
N ASP A 312 13.32 1.54 -0.59
CA ASP A 312 14.43 2.22 -1.25
C ASP A 312 15.00 3.34 -0.36
N PHE A 313 15.94 3.00 0.52
CA PHE A 313 16.51 4.01 1.43
C PHE A 313 17.33 5.09 0.69
N ALA A 314 17.87 4.79 -0.49
CA ALA A 314 18.63 5.77 -1.28
C ALA A 314 17.72 6.81 -1.94
N ALA A 315 16.56 6.39 -2.43
CA ALA A 315 15.52 7.27 -2.97
C ALA A 315 14.73 8.01 -1.87
N SER A 316 14.81 7.57 -0.61
CA SER A 316 14.10 8.14 0.56
C SER A 316 14.52 9.57 0.96
N LYS A 317 15.17 10.34 0.07
CA LYS A 317 15.55 11.76 0.27
C LYS A 317 14.38 12.68 0.64
N ARG A 318 13.13 12.19 0.65
CA ARG A 318 11.99 12.86 1.29
C ARG A 318 12.18 12.85 2.80
N LYS A 319 12.68 14.00 3.29
CA LYS A 319 12.92 14.32 4.70
C LYS A 319 11.75 13.84 5.54
N VAL A 320 12.01 12.90 6.46
CA VAL A 320 11.30 12.87 7.74
C VAL A 320 11.19 14.32 8.18
N THR A 321 9.98 14.86 8.33
CA THR A 321 9.83 16.26 8.70
C THR A 321 10.60 16.48 9.99
N SER A 322 11.32 17.60 10.08
CA SER A 322 12.16 17.89 11.24
C SER A 322 11.36 17.76 12.53
N THR A 323 10.08 18.13 12.50
CA THR A 323 9.10 17.94 13.57
C THR A 323 8.97 16.49 14.03
N VAL A 324 8.67 15.54 13.13
CA VAL A 324 8.55 14.11 13.50
C VAL A 324 9.86 13.59 14.07
N LYS A 325 10.99 13.95 13.45
CA LYS A 325 12.33 13.54 13.90
C LYS A 325 12.62 14.01 15.33
N TYR A 326 12.46 15.31 15.60
CA TYR A 326 12.72 15.88 16.92
C TYR A 326 11.80 15.30 17.98
N LEU A 327 10.55 15.03 17.63
CA LEU A 327 9.59 14.47 18.54
C LEU A 327 9.91 13.02 18.91
N VAL A 328 10.17 12.16 17.93
CA VAL A 328 10.50 10.75 18.17
C VAL A 328 11.82 10.65 18.94
N TYR A 329 12.85 11.40 18.52
CA TYR A 329 14.13 11.39 19.22
C TYR A 329 14.05 12.01 20.61
N GLY A 330 13.33 13.13 20.76
CA GLY A 330 13.13 13.78 22.05
C GLY A 330 12.48 12.83 23.05
N TRP A 331 11.39 12.16 22.66
CA TRP A 331 10.75 11.17 23.52
C TRP A 331 11.62 9.97 23.81
N MET A 332 12.41 9.50 22.83
CA MET A 332 13.36 8.42 23.09
C MET A 332 14.40 8.84 24.12
N VAL A 333 14.97 10.04 24.01
CA VAL A 333 15.93 10.59 24.98
C VAL A 333 15.29 10.72 26.37
N VAL A 334 14.03 11.18 26.46
CA VAL A 334 13.31 11.26 27.73
C VAL A 334 13.12 9.87 28.35
N ARG A 335 12.65 8.88 27.58
CA ARG A 335 12.50 7.48 28.04
C ARG A 335 13.82 6.93 28.55
N TRP A 336 14.89 7.20 27.83
CA TRP A 336 16.24 6.80 28.20
C TRP A 336 16.70 7.48 29.49
N ALA A 337 16.55 8.79 29.61
CA ALA A 337 16.95 9.53 30.81
C ALA A 337 16.21 9.01 32.05
N VAL A 338 14.90 8.80 31.95
CA VAL A 338 14.10 8.24 33.05
C VAL A 338 14.52 6.81 33.36
N GLY A 339 14.67 5.96 32.34
CA GLY A 339 15.06 4.56 32.54
C GLY A 339 16.46 4.40 33.16
N LEU A 340 17.43 5.19 32.68
CA LEU A 340 18.78 5.24 33.26
C LEU A 340 18.74 5.75 34.70
N SER A 341 17.98 6.81 34.98
CA SER A 341 17.84 7.33 36.34
C SER A 341 17.28 6.26 37.29
N LEU A 342 16.29 5.49 36.83
CA LEU A 342 15.71 4.39 37.59
C LEU A 342 16.72 3.25 37.83
N ILE A 343 17.52 2.87 36.82
CA ILE A 343 18.57 1.85 36.94
C ILE A 343 19.67 2.31 37.92
N PHE A 344 20.18 3.54 37.75
CA PHE A 344 21.32 4.05 38.55
C PHE A 344 20.92 4.54 39.94
N SER A 345 19.64 4.83 40.20
CA SER A 345 19.18 5.18 41.55
C SER A 345 19.38 4.07 42.58
N GLY A 346 19.60 2.81 42.14
CA GLY A 346 19.66 1.64 43.00
C GLY A 346 18.33 1.26 43.65
N PHE A 347 17.27 2.05 43.47
CA PHE A 347 15.97 1.81 44.08
C PHE A 347 15.30 0.53 43.55
N LEU A 348 15.47 0.25 42.26
CA LEU A 348 14.82 -0.87 41.60
C LEU A 348 15.55 -2.21 41.73
N TYR A 349 16.87 -2.21 41.93
CA TYR A 349 17.68 -3.42 41.99
C TYR A 349 18.45 -3.47 43.30
N GLN A 350 17.82 -4.03 44.32
CA GLN A 350 18.40 -4.18 45.67
C GLN A 350 18.90 -5.60 45.92
N SER A 351 18.30 -6.58 45.25
CA SER A 351 18.62 -8.00 45.35
C SER A 351 18.54 -8.69 43.97
N PRO A 352 19.15 -9.87 43.79
CA PRO A 352 19.01 -10.64 42.56
C PRO A 352 17.55 -10.96 42.18
N ALA A 353 16.66 -11.07 43.16
CA ALA A 353 15.23 -11.29 42.93
C ALA A 353 14.53 -10.09 42.26
N ASP A 354 15.12 -8.90 42.34
CA ASP A 354 14.58 -7.69 41.72
C ASP A 354 14.88 -7.55 40.24
N LEU A 355 15.58 -8.52 39.63
CA LEU A 355 16.00 -8.46 38.23
C LEU A 355 14.82 -8.14 37.29
N TYR A 356 13.64 -8.71 37.54
CA TYR A 356 12.43 -8.43 36.75
C TYR A 356 12.06 -6.94 36.70
N LYS A 357 12.31 -6.17 37.77
CA LYS A 357 12.03 -4.72 37.80
C LYS A 357 12.91 -3.99 36.80
N VAL A 358 14.19 -4.37 36.72
CA VAL A 358 15.14 -3.83 35.74
C VAL A 358 14.76 -4.27 34.32
N LEU A 359 14.27 -5.50 34.13
CA LEU A 359 13.83 -5.99 32.81
C LEU A 359 12.76 -5.10 32.19
N TRP A 360 11.75 -4.71 32.96
CA TRP A 360 10.69 -3.82 32.48
C TRP A 360 11.19 -2.43 32.10
N VAL A 361 12.16 -1.89 32.86
CA VAL A 361 12.79 -0.61 32.50
C VAL A 361 13.59 -0.73 31.21
N LEU A 362 14.36 -1.82 31.05
CA LEU A 362 15.12 -2.06 29.81
C LEU A 362 14.20 -2.29 28.62
N PHE A 363 13.07 -2.97 28.80
CA PHE A 363 12.04 -3.14 27.75
C PHE A 363 11.47 -1.79 27.30
N TRP A 364 11.33 -0.86 28.23
CA TRP A 364 10.91 0.49 27.93
C TRP A 364 12.00 1.34 27.25
N MET A 365 13.27 0.94 27.29
CA MET A 365 14.38 1.68 26.67
C MET A 365 14.80 1.14 25.30
N VAL A 366 14.45 -0.10 24.94
CA VAL A 366 14.85 -0.66 23.64
C VAL A 366 14.28 0.15 22.46
N PRO A 367 15.01 0.20 21.32
CA PRO A 367 14.54 0.92 20.14
C PRO A 367 13.21 0.37 19.60
N PRO A 368 12.56 1.11 18.70
CA PRO A 368 11.38 0.61 18.00
C PRO A 368 11.71 -0.68 17.23
N ALA A 369 10.76 -1.59 17.13
CA ALA A 369 10.93 -2.84 16.40
C ALA A 369 11.09 -2.59 14.89
N LEU A 370 11.80 -3.49 14.20
CA LEU A 370 11.91 -3.47 12.73
C LEU A 370 10.58 -3.75 12.02
N THR A 371 9.56 -4.22 12.73
CA THR A 371 8.20 -4.35 12.22
C THR A 371 7.46 -3.01 12.17
N SER A 372 7.96 -1.95 12.82
CA SER A 372 7.34 -0.62 12.85
C SER A 372 7.06 -0.01 11.46
N PRO A 373 7.93 -0.16 10.45
CA PRO A 373 7.62 0.32 9.09
C PRO A 373 6.49 -0.47 8.43
N VAL A 374 6.40 -1.78 8.70
CA VAL A 374 5.31 -2.63 8.23
C VAL A 374 3.99 -2.22 8.88
N LEU A 375 3.98 -2.02 10.21
CA LEU A 375 2.81 -1.54 10.94
C LEU A 375 2.38 -0.14 10.46
N SER A 376 3.33 0.75 10.19
CA SER A 376 3.06 2.08 9.63
C SER A 376 2.29 1.98 8.33
N VAL A 377 2.74 1.16 7.37
CA VAL A 377 2.03 0.98 6.09
C VAL A 377 0.67 0.33 6.26
N LEU A 378 0.53 -0.63 7.19
CA LEU A 378 -0.73 -1.31 7.46
C LEU A 378 -1.75 -0.37 8.12
N TRP A 379 -1.31 0.57 8.95
CA TRP A 379 -2.19 1.43 9.76
C TRP A 379 -2.31 2.87 9.24
N GLY A 380 -1.90 3.13 8.00
CA GLY A 380 -2.09 4.44 7.35
C GLY A 380 -1.02 5.49 7.68
N GLY A 381 0.13 5.08 8.20
CA GLY A 381 1.35 5.89 8.29
C GLY A 381 2.16 5.90 6.99
N ASN A 382 3.34 6.53 7.03
CA ASN A 382 4.28 6.55 5.92
C ASN A 382 5.46 5.59 6.14
N LEU A 383 5.68 4.71 5.15
CA LEU A 383 6.75 3.70 5.17
C LEU A 383 8.13 4.31 5.46
N TYR A 384 8.54 5.31 4.68
CA TYR A 384 9.91 5.81 4.69
C TYR A 384 10.30 6.54 5.98
N PRO A 385 9.49 7.47 6.53
CA PRO A 385 9.79 8.06 7.81
C PRO A 385 9.96 7.04 8.94
N SER A 386 9.03 6.08 9.02
CA SER A 386 9.09 5.00 10.01
C SER A 386 10.33 4.13 9.82
N ALA A 387 10.66 3.76 8.57
CA ALA A 387 11.85 2.98 8.23
C ALA A 387 13.16 3.69 8.60
N VAL A 388 13.31 4.97 8.24
CA VAL A 388 14.54 5.74 8.50
C VAL A 388 14.76 5.94 10.00
N LEU A 389 13.72 6.29 10.74
CA LEU A 389 13.80 6.49 12.18
C LEU A 389 14.05 5.16 12.91
N SER A 390 13.31 4.09 12.56
CA SER A 390 13.50 2.75 13.12
C SER A 390 14.93 2.24 12.88
N ARG A 391 15.47 2.38 11.65
CA ARG A 391 16.85 2.01 11.32
C ARG A 391 17.86 2.78 12.18
N THR A 392 17.71 4.10 12.26
CA THR A 392 18.66 4.95 13.00
C THR A 392 18.65 4.62 14.48
N LEU A 393 17.46 4.49 15.08
CA LEU A 393 17.30 4.11 16.49
C LEU A 393 17.78 2.69 16.76
N SER A 394 17.58 1.76 15.83
CA SER A 394 18.09 0.38 15.92
C SER A 394 19.62 0.27 15.79
N ILE A 395 20.32 1.35 15.45
CA ILE A 395 21.79 1.39 15.47
C ILE A 395 22.27 2.10 16.74
N VAL A 396 21.72 3.27 17.05
CA VAL A 396 22.18 4.12 18.15
C VAL A 396 21.79 3.56 19.52
N ALA A 397 20.52 3.15 19.69
CA ALA A 397 20.00 2.73 20.99
C ALA A 397 20.66 1.44 21.50
N PRO A 398 20.93 0.39 20.69
CA PRO A 398 21.62 -0.79 21.18
C PRO A 398 23.05 -0.52 21.68
N LEU A 399 23.79 0.37 21.01
CA LEU A 399 25.13 0.78 21.45
C LEU A 399 25.08 1.51 22.79
N ALA A 400 24.14 2.44 22.94
CA ALA A 400 23.90 3.12 24.20
C ALA A 400 23.47 2.14 25.30
N LEU A 401 22.75 1.07 24.94
CA LEU A 401 22.26 0.06 25.89
C LEU A 401 23.43 -0.79 26.38
N LEU A 402 24.28 -1.28 25.47
CA LEU A 402 25.49 -2.01 25.83
C LEU A 402 26.41 -1.19 26.75
N ALA A 403 26.57 0.11 26.46
CA ALA A 403 27.33 1.01 27.34
C ALA A 403 26.68 1.13 28.73
N THR A 404 25.36 1.28 28.78
CA THR A 404 24.59 1.34 30.03
C THR A 404 24.77 0.06 30.85
N LEU A 405 24.59 -1.10 30.24
CA LEU A 405 24.67 -2.40 30.91
C LEU A 405 26.08 -2.62 31.50
N LYS A 406 27.12 -2.20 30.77
CA LYS A 406 28.51 -2.25 31.23
C LYS A 406 28.77 -1.34 32.42
N VAL A 407 28.23 -0.12 32.42
CA VAL A 407 28.42 0.86 33.51
C VAL A 407 27.59 0.50 34.75
N ALA A 408 26.35 0.02 34.56
CA ALA A 408 25.44 -0.32 35.64
C ALA A 408 25.76 -1.65 36.34
N ASN A 409 26.74 -2.42 35.83
CA ASN A 409 27.18 -3.71 36.39
C ASN A 409 26.01 -4.69 36.66
N LEU A 410 25.03 -4.72 35.77
CA LEU A 410 23.85 -5.58 35.87
C LEU A 410 24.23 -7.05 35.65
N PRO A 411 23.48 -8.03 36.23
CA PRO A 411 23.80 -9.46 36.17
C PRO A 411 23.48 -10.09 34.80
N ILE A 412 23.95 -9.47 33.72
CA ILE A 412 23.79 -9.95 32.35
C ILE A 412 25.04 -10.75 31.98
N ASN A 413 24.84 -12.02 31.63
CA ASN A 413 25.95 -12.89 31.28
C ASN A 413 26.53 -12.58 29.89
N VAL A 414 27.79 -12.96 29.70
CA VAL A 414 28.54 -12.72 28.45
C VAL A 414 27.84 -13.37 27.26
N ASP A 415 27.28 -14.57 27.41
CA ASP A 415 26.59 -15.29 26.34
C ASP A 415 25.36 -14.54 25.81
N SER A 416 24.61 -13.88 26.68
CA SER A 416 23.45 -13.07 26.28
C SER A 416 23.89 -11.80 25.53
N LEU A 417 25.00 -11.18 25.94
CA LEU A 417 25.59 -10.05 25.21
C LEU A 417 26.14 -10.46 23.83
N ILE A 418 26.77 -11.64 23.74
CA ILE A 418 27.21 -12.21 22.45
C ILE A 418 26.00 -12.44 21.55
N PHE A 419 24.95 -13.10 22.07
CA PHE A 419 23.75 -13.38 21.28
C PHE A 419 23.04 -12.10 20.82
N PHE A 420 22.99 -11.07 21.67
CA PHE A 420 22.51 -9.74 21.30
C PHE A 420 23.30 -9.16 20.11
N GLY A 421 24.63 -9.25 20.13
CA GLY A 421 25.49 -8.85 19.01
C GLY A 421 25.22 -9.67 17.73
N VAL A 422 25.00 -10.98 17.87
CA VAL A 422 24.62 -11.86 16.76
C VAL A 422 23.31 -11.42 16.12
N ILE A 423 22.28 -11.08 16.89
CA ILE A 423 21.03 -10.54 16.34
C ILE A 423 21.30 -9.26 15.54
N LEU A 424 22.04 -8.31 16.10
CA LEU A 424 22.33 -7.05 15.42
C LEU A 424 23.05 -7.26 14.08
N ILE A 425 24.02 -8.16 14.03
CA ILE A 425 24.84 -8.37 12.83
C ILE A 425 24.16 -9.32 11.84
N LEU A 426 23.87 -10.56 12.26
CA LEU A 426 23.36 -11.61 11.39
C LEU A 426 21.85 -11.52 11.16
N GLY A 427 21.09 -11.08 12.17
CA GLY A 427 19.64 -10.94 12.06
C GLY A 427 19.22 -9.64 11.36
N LEU A 428 19.96 -8.54 11.54
CA LEU A 428 19.56 -7.21 11.07
C LEU A 428 20.50 -6.61 10.03
N ALA A 429 21.78 -6.39 10.37
CA ALA A 429 22.69 -5.59 9.55
C ALA A 429 23.04 -6.24 8.20
N ILE A 430 23.47 -7.51 8.20
CA ILE A 430 23.88 -8.22 6.98
C ILE A 430 22.70 -8.41 6.01
N PRO A 431 21.54 -8.96 6.43
CA PRO A 431 20.40 -9.15 5.53
C PRO A 431 19.87 -7.83 4.97
N GLY A 432 19.84 -6.78 5.81
CA GLY A 432 19.48 -5.43 5.37
C GLY A 432 20.46 -4.88 4.33
N ALA A 433 21.76 -5.05 4.53
CA ALA A 433 22.79 -4.61 3.59
C ALA A 433 22.71 -5.37 2.25
N ILE A 434 22.49 -6.68 2.27
CA ILE A 434 22.32 -7.49 1.04
C ILE A 434 21.08 -7.04 0.27
N ALA A 435 19.95 -6.82 0.97
CA ALA A 435 18.72 -6.33 0.35
C ALA A 435 18.93 -4.96 -0.31
N GLN A 436 19.59 -4.02 0.37
CA GLN A 436 19.89 -2.70 -0.18
C GLN A 436 20.90 -2.74 -1.32
N PHE A 437 21.92 -3.60 -1.25
CA PHE A 437 22.86 -3.79 -2.35
C PHE A 437 22.17 -4.27 -3.63
N TRP A 438 21.25 -5.23 -3.51
CA TRP A 438 20.44 -5.67 -4.66
C TRP A 438 19.51 -4.56 -5.14
N ARG A 439 18.91 -3.79 -4.22
CA ARG A 439 18.06 -2.65 -4.55
C ARG A 439 18.81 -1.59 -5.34
N ASP A 440 20.03 -1.24 -4.93
CA ASP A 440 20.87 -0.25 -5.61
C ASP A 440 21.34 -0.74 -7.00
N LYS A 441 21.69 -2.02 -7.11
CA LYS A 441 22.19 -2.60 -8.38
C LYS A 441 21.09 -2.80 -9.42
N SER A 442 19.94 -3.31 -9.00
CA SER A 442 18.81 -3.67 -9.87
C SER A 442 17.48 -3.22 -9.26
N PRO A 443 17.18 -1.92 -9.19
CA PRO A 443 16.05 -1.39 -8.42
C PRO A 443 14.69 -1.84 -8.97
N VAL A 444 14.57 -2.02 -10.29
CA VAL A 444 13.32 -2.50 -10.91
C VAL A 444 13.09 -3.99 -10.64
N GLU A 445 14.10 -4.84 -10.80
CA GLU A 445 14.00 -6.29 -10.62
C GLU A 445 13.79 -6.66 -9.14
N SER A 446 14.55 -6.04 -8.24
CA SER A 446 14.40 -6.25 -6.79
C SER A 446 13.01 -5.82 -6.30
N ASN A 447 12.45 -4.73 -6.83
CA ASN A 447 11.08 -4.32 -6.52
C ASN A 447 10.04 -5.36 -6.98
N HIS A 448 10.18 -5.84 -8.21
CA HIS A 448 9.31 -6.88 -8.75
C HIS A 448 9.40 -8.18 -7.91
N HIS A 449 10.60 -8.56 -7.48
CA HIS A 449 10.79 -9.70 -6.60
C HIS A 449 10.10 -9.48 -5.25
N SER A 450 10.34 -8.33 -4.60
CA SER A 450 9.74 -7.99 -3.31
C SER A 450 8.21 -8.07 -3.34
N LYS A 451 7.54 -7.48 -4.34
CA LYS A 451 6.07 -7.50 -4.47
C LYS A 451 5.44 -8.89 -4.67
N ASN A 452 6.23 -9.87 -5.10
CA ASN A 452 5.76 -11.24 -5.37
C ASN A 452 6.05 -12.21 -4.22
N TRP A 453 7.05 -11.91 -3.38
CA TRP A 453 7.58 -12.83 -2.39
C TRP A 453 7.56 -12.28 -0.95
N LYS A 454 6.92 -11.12 -0.74
CA LYS A 454 6.80 -10.45 0.57
C LYS A 454 6.20 -11.36 1.67
N PHE A 455 5.34 -12.31 1.31
CA PHE A 455 4.77 -13.28 2.25
C PHE A 455 5.83 -14.12 2.99
N ILE A 456 7.03 -14.34 2.41
CA ILE A 456 8.11 -15.06 3.09
C ILE A 456 8.53 -14.34 4.37
N GLY A 457 8.67 -13.01 4.31
CA GLY A 457 8.98 -12.21 5.49
C GLY A 457 7.90 -12.29 6.56
N VAL A 458 6.63 -12.39 6.14
CA VAL A 458 5.49 -12.58 7.06
C VAL A 458 5.55 -13.96 7.72
N LEU A 459 5.69 -15.02 6.94
CA LEU A 459 5.74 -16.39 7.47
C LEU A 459 6.95 -16.60 8.40
N ALA A 460 8.09 -15.97 8.12
CA ALA A 460 9.25 -16.00 9.01
C ALA A 460 8.92 -15.41 10.39
N VAL A 461 8.21 -14.27 10.44
CA VAL A 461 7.77 -13.66 11.71
C VAL A 461 6.72 -14.53 12.41
N ALA A 462 5.81 -15.16 11.66
CA ALA A 462 4.82 -16.07 12.23
C ALA A 462 5.48 -17.30 12.88
N PHE A 463 6.44 -17.92 12.20
CA PHE A 463 7.19 -19.06 12.74
C PHE A 463 8.01 -18.65 13.97
N MET A 464 8.63 -17.48 13.92
CA MET A 464 9.33 -16.89 15.06
C MET A 464 8.39 -16.64 16.25
N ALA A 465 7.18 -16.13 16.00
CA ALA A 465 6.16 -15.91 17.02
C ALA A 465 5.72 -17.23 17.68
N LEU A 466 5.51 -18.27 16.88
CA LEU A 466 5.19 -19.62 17.37
C LEU A 466 6.30 -20.17 18.27
N ALA A 467 7.55 -20.13 17.80
CA ALA A 467 8.70 -20.59 18.59
C ALA A 467 8.83 -19.78 19.89
N THR A 468 8.61 -18.47 19.84
CA THR A 468 8.67 -17.57 21.00
C THR A 468 7.58 -17.88 22.02
N GLY A 469 6.33 -18.09 21.56
CA GLY A 469 5.22 -18.49 22.42
C GLY A 469 5.49 -19.82 23.10
N PHE A 470 6.01 -20.80 22.37
CA PHE A 470 6.38 -22.09 22.95
C PHE A 470 7.53 -21.99 23.95
N GLN A 471 8.58 -21.22 23.63
CA GLN A 471 9.79 -21.14 24.45
C GLN A 471 9.57 -20.38 25.76
N PHE A 472 8.81 -19.29 25.73
CA PHE A 472 8.68 -18.39 26.88
C PHE A 472 7.43 -18.61 27.73
N THR A 473 6.51 -19.46 27.29
CA THR A 473 5.36 -19.81 28.14
C THR A 473 5.81 -20.75 29.27
N PRO A 474 5.56 -20.41 30.55
CA PRO A 474 5.77 -21.34 31.64
C PRO A 474 4.88 -22.58 31.47
N SER A 475 5.42 -23.78 31.64
CA SER A 475 4.63 -25.03 31.56
C SER A 475 3.54 -25.08 32.64
N THR A 476 3.74 -24.38 33.76
CA THR A 476 2.77 -24.22 34.86
C THR A 476 1.86 -23.02 34.68
N PHE A 477 1.84 -22.34 33.54
CA PHE A 477 1.08 -21.09 33.36
C PHE A 477 -0.41 -21.24 33.72
N ILE A 478 -1.06 -22.30 33.24
CA ILE A 478 -2.49 -22.54 33.49
C ILE A 478 -2.74 -22.78 34.99
N SER A 479 -1.90 -23.62 35.63
CA SER A 479 -2.05 -23.91 37.05
C SER A 479 -1.78 -22.69 37.91
N ASP A 480 -0.74 -21.92 37.60
CA ASP A 480 -0.33 -20.74 38.37
C ASP A 480 -1.37 -19.61 38.27
N LEU A 481 -2.17 -19.58 37.18
CA LEU A 481 -3.21 -18.57 36.95
C LEU A 481 -4.60 -18.96 37.51
N PHE A 482 -5.02 -20.22 37.35
CA PHE A 482 -6.42 -20.63 37.64
C PHE A 482 -6.58 -21.65 38.75
N SER A 483 -5.54 -22.40 39.09
CA SER A 483 -5.61 -23.50 40.08
C SER A 483 -4.35 -23.54 40.95
N ALA A 484 -3.91 -22.35 41.40
CA ALA A 484 -2.62 -22.18 42.04
C ALA A 484 -2.51 -23.01 43.32
N THR A 485 -1.64 -24.02 43.29
CA THR A 485 -1.21 -24.77 44.47
C THR A 485 -0.03 -24.10 45.17
N ASP A 486 0.68 -23.20 44.48
CA ASP A 486 1.80 -22.40 44.98
C ASP A 486 1.48 -20.90 44.91
N MET A 487 1.26 -20.30 46.09
CA MET A 487 0.89 -18.89 46.23
C MET A 487 1.98 -17.94 45.70
N ASN A 488 3.26 -18.31 45.80
CA ASN A 488 4.36 -17.45 45.37
C ASN A 488 4.42 -17.33 43.84
N ARG A 489 4.17 -18.43 43.12
CA ARG A 489 4.14 -18.42 41.64
C ARG A 489 2.95 -17.67 41.09
N SER A 490 1.78 -17.85 41.71
CA SER A 490 0.57 -17.10 41.33
C SER A 490 0.77 -15.61 41.55
N LEU A 491 1.34 -15.22 42.69
CA LEU A 491 1.68 -13.83 42.99
C LEU A 491 2.68 -13.26 41.98
N ALA A 492 3.74 -14.00 41.65
CA ALA A 492 4.71 -13.59 40.63
C ALA A 492 4.04 -13.37 39.26
N CYS A 493 3.19 -14.31 38.82
CA CYS A 493 2.44 -14.20 37.56
C CYS A 493 1.58 -12.94 37.50
N LEU A 494 0.74 -12.71 38.53
CA LEU A 494 -0.18 -11.58 38.60
C LEU A 494 0.55 -10.25 38.78
N GLN A 495 1.62 -10.21 39.56
CA GLN A 495 2.44 -9.01 39.72
C GLN A 495 3.10 -8.60 38.40
N GLN A 496 3.66 -9.56 37.65
CA GLN A 496 4.24 -9.25 36.35
C GLN A 496 3.18 -8.81 35.33
N LEU A 497 1.97 -9.36 35.36
CA LEU A 497 0.86 -8.89 34.53
C LEU A 497 0.52 -7.42 34.84
N ALA A 498 0.44 -7.05 36.12
CA ALA A 498 0.15 -5.68 36.53
C ALA A 498 1.24 -4.71 36.06
N ILE A 499 2.52 -5.08 36.21
CA ILE A 499 3.65 -4.26 35.74
C ILE A 499 3.66 -4.16 34.22
N ALA A 500 3.46 -5.28 33.51
CA ALA A 500 3.35 -5.29 32.05
C ALA A 500 2.28 -4.31 31.57
N THR A 501 1.08 -4.41 32.16
CA THR A 501 -0.05 -3.54 31.85
C THR A 501 0.32 -2.08 32.08
N LEU A 502 0.94 -1.75 33.22
CA LEU A 502 1.39 -0.39 33.52
C LEU A 502 2.38 0.14 32.48
N VAL A 503 3.40 -0.65 32.12
CA VAL A 503 4.42 -0.25 31.15
C VAL A 503 3.80 -0.04 29.77
N PHE A 504 3.02 -1.01 29.26
CA PHE A 504 2.37 -0.86 27.97
C PHE A 504 1.40 0.33 27.95
N VAL A 505 0.54 0.48 28.97
CA VAL A 505 -0.38 1.64 29.07
C VAL A 505 0.39 2.95 29.13
N SER A 506 1.47 3.04 29.90
CA SER A 506 2.29 4.25 29.99
C SER A 506 2.88 4.65 28.64
N MET A 507 3.38 3.67 27.85
CA MET A 507 3.88 3.91 26.50
C MET A 507 2.79 4.44 25.57
N ARG A 508 1.57 3.88 25.65
CA ARG A 508 0.42 4.34 24.86
C ARG A 508 -0.04 5.73 25.28
N LEU A 509 -0.16 6.01 26.58
CA LEU A 509 -0.51 7.34 27.08
C LEU A 509 0.48 8.39 26.60
N LEU A 510 1.78 8.07 26.62
CA LEU A 510 2.83 8.94 26.10
C LEU A 510 2.66 9.23 24.61
N ALA A 511 2.38 8.19 23.82
CA ALA A 511 2.17 8.30 22.39
C ALA A 511 0.88 9.06 22.05
N VAL A 512 -0.20 8.89 22.82
CA VAL A 512 -1.45 9.66 22.66
C VAL A 512 -1.24 11.13 23.04
N LEU A 513 -0.56 11.39 24.16
CA LEU A 513 -0.22 12.75 24.59
C LEU A 513 0.61 13.47 23.52
N THR A 514 1.54 12.75 22.90
CA THR A 514 2.31 13.23 21.75
C THR A 514 1.39 13.71 20.64
N SER A 515 0.42 12.90 20.22
CA SER A 515 -0.56 13.26 19.20
C SER A 515 -1.36 14.52 19.57
N VAL A 516 -1.74 14.67 20.83
CA VAL A 516 -2.44 15.86 21.34
C VAL A 516 -1.56 17.11 21.28
N LEU A 517 -0.31 17.02 21.76
CA LEU A 517 0.66 18.13 21.77
C LEU A 517 1.08 18.57 20.35
N THR A 518 0.95 17.68 19.37
CA THR A 518 1.25 17.96 17.96
C THR A 518 0.05 18.26 17.09
N LYS A 519 -1.14 18.44 17.68
CA LYS A 519 -2.35 18.72 16.91
C LYS A 519 -2.13 19.95 16.02
N GLY A 520 -2.40 19.79 14.72
CA GLY A 520 -2.17 20.83 13.69
C GLY A 520 -0.72 21.00 13.23
N LYS A 521 0.26 20.31 13.84
CA LYS A 521 1.67 20.33 13.44
C LYS A 521 2.09 19.13 12.59
N LEU A 522 1.39 18.00 12.75
CA LEU A 522 1.63 16.76 12.02
C LEU A 522 0.40 16.39 11.20
N SER A 523 0.61 15.84 10.00
CA SER A 523 -0.44 15.17 9.25
C SER A 523 -0.91 13.90 9.97
N LYS A 524 -2.09 13.36 9.60
CA LYS A 524 -2.64 12.12 10.18
C LYS A 524 -1.65 10.95 10.06
N ALA A 525 -0.98 10.82 8.90
CA ALA A 525 0.00 9.77 8.66
C ALA A 525 1.29 9.94 9.49
N GLU A 526 1.79 11.17 9.65
CA GLU A 526 2.97 11.44 10.48
C GLU A 526 2.71 11.22 11.97
N ALA A 527 1.51 11.60 12.46
CA ALA A 527 1.10 11.31 13.83
C ALA A 527 1.02 9.80 14.07
N GLN A 528 0.51 9.04 13.09
CA GLN A 528 0.47 7.58 13.13
C GLN A 528 1.88 6.96 13.18
N ASP A 529 2.81 7.46 12.37
CA ASP A 529 4.21 7.01 12.38
C ASP A 529 4.87 7.25 13.74
N ALA A 530 4.69 8.45 14.30
CA ALA A 530 5.20 8.80 15.62
C ALA A 530 4.62 7.89 16.71
N TYR A 531 3.30 7.64 16.68
CA TYR A 531 2.65 6.72 17.61
C TYR A 531 3.28 5.33 17.56
N ILE A 532 3.35 4.72 16.35
CA ILE A 532 3.86 3.35 16.16
C ILE A 532 5.31 3.21 16.64
N LEU A 533 6.16 4.18 16.32
CA LEU A 533 7.56 4.17 16.76
C LEU A 533 7.69 4.26 18.29
N LEU A 534 6.77 4.93 18.98
CA LEU A 534 6.82 5.08 20.44
C LEU A 534 6.23 3.87 21.19
N VAL A 535 5.27 3.15 20.61
CA VAL A 535 4.54 2.08 21.32
C VAL A 535 5.01 0.66 21.02
N ASN A 536 5.90 0.47 20.03
CA ASN A 536 6.32 -0.85 19.56
C ASN A 536 7.83 -1.11 19.79
N PRO A 537 8.23 -1.53 21.00
CA PRO A 537 9.63 -1.79 21.35
C PRO A 537 10.16 -3.07 20.69
N ASN A 538 11.47 -3.13 20.44
CA ASN A 538 12.13 -4.30 19.87
C ASN A 538 12.28 -5.43 20.89
N PHE A 539 11.24 -6.27 20.98
CA PHE A 539 11.20 -7.41 21.90
C PHE A 539 12.39 -8.36 21.75
N PHE A 540 12.85 -8.67 20.54
CA PHE A 540 13.93 -9.64 20.34
C PHE A 540 15.28 -9.13 20.81
N LEU A 541 15.53 -7.83 20.65
CA LEU A 541 16.72 -7.20 21.20
C LEU A 541 16.69 -7.21 22.73
N TRP A 542 15.52 -6.98 23.32
CA TRP A 542 15.32 -7.08 24.76
C TRP A 542 15.50 -8.53 25.27
N ALA A 543 14.82 -9.50 24.66
CA ALA A 543 14.86 -10.91 25.04
C ALA A 543 16.27 -11.50 24.92
N ALA A 544 17.06 -11.06 23.94
CA ALA A 544 18.44 -11.50 23.74
C ALA A 544 19.35 -11.23 24.95
N LEU A 545 19.09 -10.17 25.70
CA LEU A 545 19.85 -9.83 26.90
C LEU A 545 19.62 -10.83 28.05
N PHE A 546 18.59 -11.68 27.98
CA PHE A 546 18.16 -12.52 29.11
C PHE A 546 17.91 -13.98 28.75
N LEU A 547 18.11 -14.36 27.48
CA LEU A 547 17.96 -15.74 27.00
C LEU A 547 18.87 -16.74 27.72
N GLY A 548 20.03 -16.32 28.23
CA GLY A 548 20.91 -17.15 29.03
C GLY A 548 20.67 -17.10 30.55
N VAL A 549 19.82 -16.19 31.04
CA VAL A 549 19.59 -15.93 32.47
C VAL A 549 18.27 -16.56 32.97
N SER A 550 17.40 -17.04 32.06
CA SER A 550 16.01 -17.42 32.38
C SER A 550 15.80 -18.70 33.21
N ALA A 551 16.84 -19.30 33.78
CA ALA A 551 16.70 -20.65 34.31
C ALA A 551 15.92 -20.76 35.64
N THR A 552 16.01 -19.78 36.56
CA THR A 552 15.69 -20.08 37.98
C THR A 552 14.55 -19.29 38.63
N MET A 553 14.25 -18.05 38.22
CA MET A 553 13.26 -17.21 38.94
C MET A 553 11.90 -17.10 38.20
N PRO A 554 10.77 -17.41 38.87
CA PRO A 554 9.43 -17.30 38.28
C PRO A 554 9.10 -15.91 37.74
N GLU A 555 9.44 -14.85 38.47
CA GLU A 555 9.15 -13.45 38.11
C GLU A 555 9.78 -13.06 36.78
N VAL A 556 11.01 -13.51 36.53
CA VAL A 556 11.72 -13.25 35.26
C VAL A 556 11.04 -13.99 34.10
N LYS A 557 10.65 -15.26 34.31
CA LYS A 557 9.92 -16.04 33.29
C LYS A 557 8.60 -15.37 32.92
N TYR A 558 7.84 -14.93 33.92
CA TYR A 558 6.58 -14.22 33.71
C TYR A 558 6.77 -12.85 33.06
N ALA A 559 7.82 -12.11 33.41
CA ALA A 559 8.13 -10.83 32.76
C ALA A 559 8.39 -11.02 31.25
N VAL A 560 9.17 -12.05 30.87
CA VAL A 560 9.45 -12.38 29.46
C VAL A 560 8.18 -12.83 28.75
N PHE A 561 7.37 -13.68 29.37
CA PHE A 561 6.09 -14.12 28.80
C PHE A 561 5.13 -12.96 28.53
N TRP A 562 4.85 -12.11 29.53
CA TRP A 562 3.92 -10.99 29.37
C TRP A 562 4.42 -9.93 28.40
N ALA A 563 5.74 -9.67 28.35
CA ALA A 563 6.33 -8.80 27.34
C ALA A 563 6.15 -9.37 25.92
N ALA A 564 6.33 -10.68 25.74
CA ALA A 564 6.12 -11.36 24.45
C ALA A 564 4.64 -11.32 24.02
N LEU A 565 3.72 -11.65 24.95
CA LEU A 565 2.28 -11.58 24.71
C LEU A 565 1.87 -10.16 24.30
N GLY A 566 2.35 -9.14 25.02
CA GLY A 566 2.06 -7.74 24.69
C GLY A 566 2.59 -7.35 23.31
N PHE A 567 3.81 -7.77 22.96
CA PHE A 567 4.43 -7.49 21.65
C PHE A 567 3.63 -8.09 20.49
N PHE A 568 3.11 -9.32 20.60
CA PHE A 568 2.39 -9.98 19.51
C PHE A 568 0.88 -9.69 19.49
N CYS A 569 0.24 -9.51 20.65
CA CYS A 569 -1.22 -9.42 20.73
C CYS A 569 -1.75 -7.98 20.81
N ILE A 570 -1.03 -7.04 21.43
CA ILE A 570 -1.52 -5.65 21.51
C ILE A 570 -1.66 -4.99 20.12
N PRO A 571 -0.74 -5.20 19.16
CA PRO A 571 -0.92 -4.65 17.82
C PRO A 571 -2.22 -5.11 17.14
N LEU A 572 -2.72 -6.31 17.44
CA LEU A 572 -4.00 -6.77 16.90
C LEU A 572 -5.18 -5.93 17.44
N VAL A 573 -5.18 -5.65 18.74
CA VAL A 573 -6.19 -4.80 19.39
C VAL A 573 -6.13 -3.38 18.80
N GLU A 574 -4.93 -2.83 18.66
CA GLU A 574 -4.72 -1.50 18.07
C GLU A 574 -5.21 -1.46 16.60
N GLN A 575 -4.91 -2.48 15.79
CA GLN A 575 -5.42 -2.60 14.43
C GLN A 575 -6.95 -2.55 14.39
N ILE A 576 -7.64 -3.27 15.27
CA ILE A 576 -9.10 -3.27 15.35
C ILE A 576 -9.63 -1.86 15.66
N LEU A 577 -9.00 -1.15 16.60
CA LEU A 577 -9.38 0.23 16.95
C LEU A 577 -9.17 1.20 15.77
N PHE A 578 -8.02 1.14 15.10
CA PHE A 578 -7.74 1.97 13.92
C PHE A 578 -8.70 1.66 12.77
N MET A 579 -8.98 0.38 12.53
CA MET A 579 -9.91 -0.08 11.50
C MET A 579 -11.32 0.42 11.81
N ASN A 580 -11.82 0.30 13.03
CA ASN A 580 -13.15 0.78 13.40
C ASN A 580 -13.28 2.30 13.20
N SER A 581 -12.27 3.08 13.60
CA SER A 581 -12.25 4.52 13.34
C SER A 581 -12.28 4.82 11.84
N PHE A 582 -11.50 4.07 11.05
CA PHE A 582 -11.44 4.25 9.61
C PHE A 582 -12.75 3.86 8.91
N SER A 583 -13.35 2.72 9.28
CA SER A 583 -14.64 2.27 8.74
C SER A 583 -15.76 3.27 9.02
N ASN A 584 -15.79 3.87 10.22
CA ASN A 584 -16.74 4.92 10.57
C ASN A 584 -16.52 6.20 9.75
N ASP A 585 -15.27 6.54 9.42
CA ASP A 585 -14.95 7.68 8.54
C ASP A 585 -15.41 7.39 7.10
N ILE A 586 -15.16 6.19 6.58
CA ILE A 586 -15.63 5.76 5.26
C ILE A 586 -17.15 5.75 5.20
N LEU A 587 -17.84 5.15 6.18
CA LEU A 587 -19.29 5.12 6.24
C LEU A 587 -19.88 6.55 6.25
N ARG A 588 -19.30 7.46 7.04
CA ARG A 588 -19.72 8.86 7.06
C ARG A 588 -19.51 9.53 5.70
N GLU A 589 -18.38 9.28 5.05
CA GLU A 589 -18.12 9.80 3.71
C GLU A 589 -19.06 9.20 2.67
N THR A 590 -19.34 7.90 2.71
CA THR A 590 -20.33 7.23 1.85
C THR A 590 -21.72 7.83 2.04
N LEU A 591 -22.14 8.05 3.28
CA LEU A 591 -23.43 8.68 3.59
C LEU A 591 -23.46 10.15 3.15
N ARG A 592 -22.35 10.87 3.27
CA ARG A 592 -22.22 12.25 2.78
C ARG A 592 -22.25 12.30 1.26
N SER A 593 -21.47 11.47 0.59
CA SER A 593 -21.39 11.39 -0.87
C SER A 593 -22.72 10.95 -1.48
N SER A 594 -23.45 10.03 -0.83
CA SER A 594 -24.79 9.63 -1.28
C SER A 594 -25.87 10.67 -0.98
N ARG A 595 -25.72 11.50 0.07
CA ARG A 595 -26.69 12.56 0.42
C ARG A 595 -26.45 13.90 -0.26
N VAL A 596 -25.20 14.26 -0.56
CA VAL A 596 -24.84 15.52 -1.25
C VAL A 596 -25.01 15.38 -2.78
N ALA A 597 -25.25 14.18 -3.31
CA ALA A 597 -25.12 13.93 -4.75
C ALA A 597 -26.31 14.32 -5.64
N THR A 598 -27.58 14.08 -5.31
CA THR A 598 -28.66 14.30 -6.30
C THR A 598 -29.56 15.49 -5.98
N GLU A 599 -30.04 15.62 -4.74
CA GLU A 599 -31.01 16.65 -4.39
C GLU A 599 -30.42 18.07 -4.32
N ASP A 600 -29.17 18.22 -3.87
CA ASP A 600 -28.54 19.53 -3.83
C ASP A 600 -28.06 19.98 -5.22
N VAL A 601 -27.59 19.05 -6.05
CA VAL A 601 -27.27 19.32 -7.46
C VAL A 601 -28.53 19.64 -8.25
N LYS A 602 -29.64 18.93 -7.99
CA LYS A 602 -30.95 19.25 -8.54
C LYS A 602 -31.42 20.66 -8.15
N LYS A 603 -31.25 21.06 -6.89
CA LYS A 603 -31.57 22.43 -6.46
C LYS A 603 -30.72 23.47 -7.19
N LEU A 604 -29.41 23.24 -7.32
CA LEU A 604 -28.52 24.14 -8.06
C LEU A 604 -28.87 24.19 -9.54
N PHE A 605 -29.18 23.04 -10.15
CA PHE A 605 -29.62 22.95 -11.53
C PHE A 605 -30.91 23.75 -11.74
N LEU A 606 -31.92 23.54 -10.89
CA LEU A 606 -33.18 24.28 -10.93
C LEU A 606 -33.04 25.76 -10.57
N GLN A 607 -31.96 26.17 -9.90
CA GLN A 607 -31.65 27.58 -9.67
C GLN A 607 -31.05 28.25 -10.91
N LEU A 608 -30.30 27.49 -11.71
CA LEU A 608 -29.70 27.96 -12.97
C LEU A 608 -30.67 27.87 -14.15
N ASP A 609 -31.65 26.96 -14.09
CA ASP A 609 -32.77 26.86 -15.04
C ASP A 609 -33.73 28.05 -14.87
N THR A 610 -33.36 29.19 -15.43
CA THR A 610 -34.13 30.43 -15.32
C THR A 610 -35.33 30.48 -16.26
N ASP A 611 -35.35 29.67 -17.32
CA ASP A 611 -36.42 29.60 -18.32
C ASP A 611 -37.45 28.50 -18.04
N GLY A 612 -37.18 27.63 -17.06
CA GLY A 612 -38.07 26.54 -16.64
C GLY A 612 -38.11 25.37 -17.62
N SER A 613 -37.15 25.30 -18.54
CA SER A 613 -37.04 24.25 -19.56
C SER A 613 -36.65 22.90 -18.96
N LYS A 614 -36.09 22.88 -17.75
CA LYS A 614 -35.39 21.74 -17.14
C LYS A 614 -34.19 21.27 -17.96
N SER A 615 -33.59 22.17 -18.73
CA SER A 615 -32.40 21.94 -19.52
C SER A 615 -31.40 23.07 -19.26
N LEU A 616 -30.11 22.76 -19.20
CA LEU A 616 -29.07 23.79 -19.09
C LEU A 616 -28.21 23.82 -20.35
N ASP A 617 -27.85 25.02 -20.77
CA ASP A 617 -26.87 25.22 -21.84
C ASP A 617 -25.43 25.07 -21.32
N ARG A 618 -24.48 25.18 -22.25
CA ARG A 618 -23.06 24.97 -21.97
C ARG A 618 -22.49 25.94 -20.94
N SER A 619 -22.95 27.19 -20.94
CA SER A 619 -22.51 28.20 -20.00
C SER A 619 -23.12 27.98 -18.62
N GLU A 620 -24.36 27.53 -18.56
CA GLU A 620 -25.07 27.23 -17.31
C GLU A 620 -24.52 25.97 -16.63
N ILE A 621 -24.20 24.92 -17.40
CA ILE A 621 -23.50 23.73 -16.87
C ILE A 621 -22.13 24.09 -16.32
N MET A 622 -21.41 24.98 -17.00
CA MET A 622 -20.11 25.48 -16.54
C MET A 622 -20.23 26.20 -15.18
N GLU A 623 -21.30 26.96 -14.98
CA GLU A 623 -21.60 27.65 -13.71
C GLU A 623 -22.08 26.69 -12.62
N LEU A 624 -22.91 25.71 -12.98
CA LEU A 624 -23.34 24.62 -12.10
C LEU A 624 -22.12 23.92 -11.48
N LEU A 625 -21.14 23.55 -12.30
CA LEU A 625 -19.88 22.96 -11.83
C LEU A 625 -19.15 23.84 -10.82
N GLY A 626 -19.09 25.16 -11.06
CA GLY A 626 -18.48 26.11 -10.14
C GLY A 626 -19.19 26.20 -8.79
N LEU A 627 -20.53 26.17 -8.79
CA LEU A 627 -21.33 26.19 -7.54
C LEU A 627 -21.14 24.90 -6.74
N ILE A 628 -21.02 23.76 -7.41
CA ILE A 628 -20.72 22.48 -6.76
C ILE A 628 -19.32 22.52 -6.14
N GLU A 629 -18.32 23.04 -6.85
CA GLU A 629 -16.96 23.20 -6.31
C GLU A 629 -16.97 24.06 -5.04
N ASP A 630 -17.66 25.21 -5.05
CA ASP A 630 -17.81 26.08 -3.88
C ASP A 630 -18.45 25.34 -2.69
N MET A 631 -19.44 24.49 -2.94
CA MET A 631 -20.13 23.71 -1.90
C MET A 631 -19.32 22.53 -1.38
N THR A 632 -18.42 21.96 -2.19
CA THR A 632 -17.75 20.69 -1.89
C THR A 632 -16.31 20.88 -1.45
N THR A 633 -15.52 21.60 -2.24
CA THR A 633 -14.08 21.81 -2.02
C THR A 633 -13.79 23.19 -1.45
N GLY A 634 -14.64 24.18 -1.70
CA GLY A 634 -14.44 25.57 -1.31
C GLY A 634 -13.39 26.32 -2.14
N GLU A 635 -12.90 25.70 -3.22
CA GLU A 635 -11.95 26.28 -4.18
C GLU A 635 -12.43 25.96 -5.60
N ARG A 636 -12.56 26.97 -6.46
CA ARG A 636 -12.97 26.82 -7.88
C ARG A 636 -11.81 26.37 -8.77
N SER A 637 -12.06 25.45 -9.68
CA SER A 637 -11.11 25.03 -10.72
C SER A 637 -10.86 26.14 -11.76
N SER A 638 -9.78 26.01 -12.54
CA SER A 638 -9.50 26.94 -13.64
C SER A 638 -10.57 26.86 -14.74
N GLU A 639 -10.69 27.92 -15.53
CA GLU A 639 -11.65 27.99 -16.62
C GLU A 639 -11.36 26.94 -17.70
N GLU A 640 -10.09 26.62 -17.99
CA GLU A 640 -9.78 25.55 -18.96
C GLU A 640 -10.26 24.18 -18.46
N VAL A 641 -10.12 23.92 -17.15
CA VAL A 641 -10.53 22.66 -16.51
C VAL A 641 -12.04 22.52 -16.51
N ARG A 642 -12.76 23.57 -16.10
CA ARG A 642 -14.23 23.52 -16.13
C ARG A 642 -14.74 23.42 -17.57
N THR A 643 -14.10 24.07 -18.55
CA THR A 643 -14.48 23.97 -19.96
C THR A 643 -14.33 22.54 -20.42
N TYR A 644 -13.20 21.92 -20.14
CA TYR A 644 -12.98 20.51 -20.46
C TYR A 644 -14.03 19.57 -19.81
N ILE A 645 -14.38 19.79 -18.54
CA ILE A 645 -15.39 18.96 -17.85
C ILE A 645 -16.77 19.18 -18.47
N THR A 646 -17.13 20.42 -18.77
CA THR A 646 -18.36 20.75 -19.50
C THR A 646 -18.39 20.06 -20.87
N ASP A 647 -17.32 20.13 -21.66
CA ASP A 647 -17.20 19.47 -22.96
C ASP A 647 -17.41 17.95 -22.83
N TYR A 648 -16.81 17.34 -21.81
CA TYR A 648 -16.94 15.93 -21.53
C TYR A 648 -18.37 15.55 -21.12
N LEU A 649 -19.01 16.34 -20.24
CA LEU A 649 -20.39 16.11 -19.82
C LEU A 649 -21.36 16.28 -20.98
N PHE A 650 -21.20 17.31 -21.81
CA PHE A 650 -22.02 17.49 -23.02
C PHE A 650 -21.88 16.31 -23.98
N ASN A 651 -20.66 15.85 -24.26
CA ASN A 651 -20.45 14.69 -25.14
C ASN A 651 -21.10 13.39 -24.62
N ILE A 652 -21.42 13.31 -23.33
CA ILE A 652 -22.04 12.13 -22.71
C ILE A 652 -23.54 12.31 -22.52
N LEU A 653 -23.97 13.52 -22.17
CA LEU A 653 -25.33 13.81 -21.75
C LEU A 653 -26.19 14.37 -22.88
N ASP A 654 -25.64 15.20 -23.78
CA ASP A 654 -26.35 15.75 -24.95
C ASP A 654 -26.48 14.68 -26.04
N SER A 655 -27.28 13.67 -25.73
CA SER A 655 -27.43 12.45 -26.53
C SER A 655 -28.21 12.67 -27.83
N ASP A 656 -29.03 13.71 -27.86
CA ASP A 656 -29.83 14.12 -29.01
C ASP A 656 -29.19 15.27 -29.82
N LEU A 657 -28.00 15.74 -29.41
CA LEU A 657 -27.20 16.78 -30.06
C LEU A 657 -27.96 18.11 -30.20
N ASN A 658 -28.83 18.42 -29.24
CA ASN A 658 -29.64 19.63 -29.22
C ASN A 658 -28.88 20.84 -28.63
N GLY A 659 -27.69 20.63 -28.07
CA GLY A 659 -26.84 21.66 -27.47
C GLY A 659 -27.20 22.02 -26.04
N ARG A 660 -28.00 21.20 -25.34
CA ARG A 660 -28.43 21.35 -23.95
C ARG A 660 -28.35 20.01 -23.21
N VAL A 661 -28.34 20.06 -21.88
CA VAL A 661 -28.35 18.88 -21.01
C VAL A 661 -29.60 18.89 -20.15
N ASP A 662 -30.41 17.83 -20.23
CA ASP A 662 -31.64 17.73 -19.46
C ASP A 662 -31.40 17.31 -18.02
N LEU A 663 -32.27 17.79 -17.10
CA LEU A 663 -32.22 17.42 -15.69
C LEU A 663 -32.29 15.90 -15.49
N ALA A 664 -33.09 15.21 -16.31
CA ALA A 664 -33.23 13.75 -16.22
C ALA A 664 -31.93 13.02 -16.61
N GLU A 665 -31.27 13.47 -17.67
CA GLU A 665 -29.97 12.92 -18.12
C GLU A 665 -28.89 13.17 -17.06
N LEU A 666 -28.88 14.37 -16.48
CA LEU A 666 -27.97 14.71 -15.40
C LEU A 666 -28.26 13.92 -14.11
N GLU A 667 -29.52 13.74 -13.71
CA GLU A 667 -29.90 12.93 -12.55
C GLU A 667 -29.51 11.45 -12.74
N GLU A 668 -29.73 10.90 -13.93
CA GLU A 668 -29.31 9.55 -14.29
C GLU A 668 -27.79 9.42 -14.25
N TYR A 669 -27.06 10.40 -14.79
CA TYR A 669 -25.60 10.42 -14.74
C TYR A 669 -25.06 10.53 -13.31
N ILE A 670 -25.59 11.45 -12.50
CA ILE A 670 -25.11 11.63 -11.13
C ILE A 670 -25.44 10.41 -10.27
N SER A 671 -26.62 9.81 -10.44
CA SER A 671 -26.99 8.59 -9.72
C SER A 671 -26.12 7.39 -10.12
N THR A 672 -25.66 7.34 -11.37
CA THR A 672 -24.87 6.23 -11.92
C THR A 672 -23.36 6.38 -11.70
N TYR A 673 -22.83 7.60 -11.81
CA TYR A 673 -21.39 7.88 -11.86
C TYR A 673 -20.89 8.73 -10.67
N GLY A 674 -21.79 9.45 -9.99
CA GLY A 674 -21.46 10.42 -8.95
C GLY A 674 -20.82 11.69 -9.52
N LEU A 675 -21.22 12.86 -9.02
CA LEU A 675 -20.76 14.14 -9.56
C LEU A 675 -19.28 14.49 -9.21
N VAL A 676 -18.78 13.96 -8.09
CA VAL A 676 -17.49 14.38 -7.48
C VAL A 676 -16.27 13.63 -8.04
N ALA A 677 -16.48 12.59 -8.87
CA ALA A 677 -15.40 11.83 -9.50
C ALA A 677 -14.49 12.67 -10.41
N ASN A 678 -14.98 13.80 -10.94
CA ASN A 678 -14.26 14.58 -11.96
C ASN A 678 -13.82 15.99 -11.50
N LEU A 679 -14.24 16.47 -10.33
CA LEU A 679 -13.89 17.80 -9.81
C LEU A 679 -12.53 17.86 -9.09
N ASN A 680 -11.95 16.71 -8.71
CA ASN A 680 -10.66 16.65 -8.02
C ASN A 680 -9.42 16.56 -8.95
N VAL A 681 -9.56 16.91 -10.23
CA VAL A 681 -8.49 16.75 -11.24
C VAL A 681 -7.50 17.92 -11.28
N ALA A 682 -7.70 19.05 -10.60
CA ALA A 682 -6.78 20.18 -10.72
C ALA A 682 -6.50 20.96 -9.44
N GLN A 683 -5.57 20.47 -8.61
CA GLN A 683 -4.66 21.38 -7.91
C GLN A 683 -3.39 21.55 -8.77
N THR A 684 -3.37 22.63 -9.55
CA THR A 684 -2.22 23.11 -10.32
C THR A 684 -1.23 23.80 -9.39
N SER A 685 0.02 23.30 -9.35
CA SER A 685 1.15 24.11 -8.91
C SER A 685 1.59 24.98 -10.10
N THR A 686 1.48 26.28 -9.90
CA THR A 686 2.02 27.38 -10.69
C THR A 686 3.45 27.15 -11.20
N LEU A 687 3.63 27.29 -12.53
CA LEU A 687 4.90 27.61 -13.15
C LEU A 687 5.11 29.13 -13.06
N THR A 688 6.17 29.56 -12.40
CA THR A 688 6.76 30.88 -12.62
C THR A 688 7.69 30.81 -13.83
N GLN A 689 7.34 31.59 -14.86
CA GLN A 689 8.10 32.06 -16.03
C GLN A 689 8.88 31.05 -16.87
#